data_AF-A0A7J4N2W6-F1
#
_entry.id   AF-A0A7J4N2W6-F1
#
_cell.length_a   1.000
_cell.length_b   1.000
_cell.length_c   1.000
_cell.angle_alpha   90.00
_cell.angle_beta   90.00
_cell.angle_gamma   90.00
#
_symmetry.space_group_name_H-M   'P 1'
#
loop_
_entity.id
_entity.type
_entity.pdbx_description
1 polymer ?
#
loop_
_entity_poly.entity_id
_entity_poly.type
_entity_poly.pdbx_seq_one_letter_code
_entity_poly.pdbx_strand_id
1 'polypeptide(L)'
;ATILVASLAITSVSPVVSAQISQPDIIQEHWYHSYATLTLDVNAWADDHPEIVKLLVVGQTELGRNLWMLQISDWSQEAKPDGSAKEVVYIDGGHHGNEHLGTELAFLVAEFYIEGWAAGEKSAIDVLTTTELHILIMLNADGNDFDTRWNVNQVDLNRNYDHYWNTCPTTQPGSSAFSESETLANSVYMNEVVPHADLYVTMHTGVWIMLYPWGKWPEQPSDWEMYHHIRDEVNSNISDIPIRNANQGLYPNCGTSRDYGYGVMGFPTFTFETDDEQFLLGSVEAISDRLGEELGVMHYLIENVWYWRARLVVDSLTFDGSQAELSISNLGRASTTNATLVYVDEDGSEHVPWISIDGGLCSLDSQFNYSLQGCGFQVNATNTTRVNFDFGDIELSGNGKFQLHYQKRVIDSSMWVTEDVPGNMVISGIIASGGDIFSDDIRFLFLFLVILMALNAAWRGRRNLDNQIKSEVFSAEANFSSSENVRIFDTRAGIRDLFMRPSFHEPVVDGVRAIAVLWVLLFHAWFFHNPEWTSGHEIPWYESVFENPMFLWLVQGGLGVDMFFVISGFLIGAILLKEINRSDGLNMRRFYARRFLRLVPVYLVAMMAAVYFLEGHNVENAWANILYLNNFLSIDDQFMGWCWSLAIEEQFYLVAPLFLLIMRKSESFLQWSVFLLVLGWALRIFALEINELPVYWDLMDLGSETWVGRFDHTYDNFYTRYGGLLIGVIAAWIHVNRKEDVKEFYGSNRLRPILLSFTALILFLFATFLEQRHLTESHYTIRLTWYAIERDLFGLSLAILIMSALHSKDLIAGGLRRLLSSRALYPVAQLSYSAYLMHEMIMIWMFPKSTEFLIVTIGLGPNITFVVNIVFAIALTLISASVLYVTVERPCMRFRKHPFMSQIDGTSDSVDSLRGNRVSTLGAIDAEIASS
;
A
#
# COMPACT_ATOMS: atom_id res chain seq x y z
N ALA A 1 44.02 37.15 -13.45
CA ALA A 1 42.76 37.83 -13.83
C ALA A 1 42.40 37.67 -15.33
N THR A 2 42.83 36.60 -15.99
CA THR A 2 42.43 36.28 -17.39
C THR A 2 42.13 34.78 -17.59
N ILE A 3 41.77 34.09 -16.50
CA ILE A 3 41.46 32.63 -16.49
C ILE A 3 40.21 32.39 -15.61
N LEU A 4 39.21 33.28 -15.70
CA LEU A 4 37.93 33.12 -15.00
C LEU A 4 36.70 33.30 -15.93
N VAL A 5 36.92 33.48 -17.24
CA VAL A 5 35.85 33.79 -18.21
C VAL A 5 35.74 32.74 -19.32
N ALA A 6 36.59 31.70 -19.32
CA ALA A 6 36.57 30.63 -20.34
C ALA A 6 35.97 29.30 -19.84
N SER A 7 35.62 29.18 -18.56
CA SER A 7 35.10 27.94 -17.94
C SER A 7 33.58 27.88 -17.82
N LEU A 8 32.85 28.89 -18.30
CA LEU A 8 31.39 29.00 -18.18
C LEU A 8 30.63 28.64 -19.47
N ALA A 9 31.27 28.02 -20.46
CA ALA A 9 30.66 27.83 -21.79
C ALA A 9 30.55 26.37 -22.28
N ILE A 10 30.93 25.33 -21.50
CA ILE A 10 30.80 23.93 -21.95
C ILE A 10 30.49 23.02 -20.75
N THR A 11 29.22 22.99 -20.33
CA THR A 11 28.53 21.83 -19.71
C THR A 11 27.04 22.19 -19.60
N SER A 12 26.31 22.11 -20.72
CA SER A 12 24.85 22.20 -20.75
C SER A 12 24.32 20.98 -21.49
N VAL A 13 24.50 19.79 -20.90
CA VAL A 13 23.66 18.61 -21.14
C VAL A 13 23.69 17.75 -19.87
N SER A 14 22.74 18.00 -18.98
CA SER A 14 22.27 17.02 -17.99
C SER A 14 20.88 16.54 -18.44
N PRO A 15 20.48 15.31 -18.13
CA PRO A 15 19.23 14.73 -18.59
C PRO A 15 18.05 15.47 -17.96
N VAL A 16 17.05 15.75 -18.79
CA VAL A 16 15.76 16.31 -18.36
C VAL A 16 15.11 15.27 -17.44
N VAL A 17 15.03 15.62 -16.16
CA VAL A 17 14.15 15.00 -15.19
C VAL A 17 12.72 15.41 -15.55
N SER A 18 11.84 14.43 -15.60
CA SER A 18 10.41 14.55 -15.86
C SER A 18 9.67 15.15 -14.65
N ALA A 19 8.55 15.81 -14.96
CA ALA A 19 7.46 16.22 -14.08
C ALA A 19 7.76 17.31 -13.05
N GLN A 20 7.70 18.55 -13.51
CA GLN A 20 7.15 19.64 -12.72
C GLN A 20 5.97 20.16 -13.53
N ILE A 21 4.79 20.17 -12.90
CA ILE A 21 3.51 20.71 -13.40
C ILE A 21 3.80 21.95 -14.26
N SER A 22 3.21 22.02 -15.46
CA SER A 22 3.24 23.23 -16.26
C SER A 22 2.74 24.38 -15.40
N GLN A 23 3.65 25.22 -14.89
CA GLN A 23 3.24 26.40 -14.15
C GLN A 23 2.32 27.23 -15.07
N PRO A 24 1.18 27.71 -14.54
CA PRO A 24 0.39 28.74 -15.21
C PRO A 24 1.28 29.95 -15.49
N ASP A 25 0.88 30.80 -16.45
CA ASP A 25 1.67 31.98 -16.83
C ASP A 25 2.05 32.76 -15.56
N ILE A 26 3.33 33.08 -15.35
CA ILE A 26 3.86 33.69 -14.10
C ILE A 26 3.11 34.98 -13.72
N ILE A 27 2.38 35.57 -14.66
CA ILE A 27 1.55 36.75 -14.46
C ILE A 27 0.17 36.41 -13.87
N GLN A 28 -0.38 35.22 -14.06
CA GLN A 28 -1.72 34.83 -13.60
C GLN A 28 -1.73 34.48 -12.10
N GLU A 29 -0.67 33.83 -11.61
CA GLU A 29 -0.53 33.37 -10.22
C GLU A 29 -0.36 34.48 -9.16
N HIS A 30 -0.31 35.75 -9.55
CA HIS A 30 -0.07 36.87 -8.62
C HIS A 30 -1.14 37.97 -8.69
N TRP A 31 -2.23 37.74 -9.42
CA TRP A 31 -3.34 38.68 -9.58
C TRP A 31 -4.69 37.97 -9.57
N TYR A 32 -5.72 38.63 -9.06
CA TYR A 32 -7.09 38.13 -9.16
C TYR A 32 -7.69 38.38 -10.53
N HIS A 33 -8.54 37.46 -10.97
CA HIS A 33 -9.29 37.61 -12.19
C HIS A 33 -10.34 38.72 -12.05
N SER A 34 -10.27 39.68 -12.97
CA SER A 34 -11.43 40.52 -13.30
C SER A 34 -12.41 39.73 -14.16
N TYR A 35 -13.65 40.23 -14.30
CA TYR A 35 -14.59 39.63 -15.25
C TYR A 35 -14.02 39.52 -16.67
N ALA A 36 -13.25 40.52 -17.10
CA ALA A 36 -12.67 40.57 -18.44
C ALA A 36 -11.57 39.53 -18.66
N THR A 37 -10.69 39.34 -17.67
CA THR A 37 -9.61 38.33 -17.76
C THR A 37 -10.20 36.93 -17.68
N LEU A 38 -11.08 36.66 -16.70
CA LEU A 38 -11.77 35.38 -16.61
C LEU A 38 -12.49 35.03 -17.92
N THR A 39 -13.18 35.99 -18.53
CA THR A 39 -13.88 35.78 -19.81
C THR A 39 -12.92 35.35 -20.92
N LEU A 40 -11.69 35.89 -20.97
CA LEU A 40 -10.71 35.49 -21.98
C LEU A 40 -10.28 34.04 -21.74
N ASP A 41 -9.97 33.67 -20.50
CA ASP A 41 -9.42 32.35 -20.16
C ASP A 41 -10.45 31.25 -20.38
N VAL A 42 -11.71 31.44 -19.93
CA VAL A 42 -12.75 30.42 -20.13
C VAL A 42 -13.14 30.23 -21.60
N ASN A 43 -13.07 31.28 -22.41
CA ASN A 43 -13.28 31.15 -23.86
C ASN A 43 -12.08 30.45 -24.53
N ALA A 44 -10.86 30.74 -24.10
CA ALA A 44 -9.66 30.07 -24.59
C ALA A 44 -9.72 28.56 -24.28
N TRP A 45 -10.04 28.17 -23.05
CA TRP A 45 -10.20 26.75 -22.69
C TRP A 45 -11.26 26.04 -23.53
N ALA A 46 -12.40 26.69 -23.81
CA ALA A 46 -13.44 26.12 -24.65
C ALA A 46 -13.02 25.95 -26.12
N ASP A 47 -12.20 26.87 -26.64
CA ASP A 47 -11.67 26.81 -28.01
C ASP A 47 -10.52 25.79 -28.15
N ASP A 48 -9.65 25.70 -27.13
CA ASP A 48 -8.45 24.87 -27.14
C ASP A 48 -8.71 23.41 -26.75
N HIS A 49 -9.72 23.16 -25.89
CA HIS A 49 -10.09 21.83 -25.39
C HIS A 49 -11.58 21.48 -25.60
N PRO A 50 -12.11 21.59 -26.83
CA PRO A 50 -13.54 21.37 -27.11
C PRO A 50 -14.01 19.93 -26.87
N GLU A 51 -13.09 18.97 -26.78
CA GLU A 51 -13.39 17.57 -26.47
C GLU A 51 -13.76 17.35 -25.00
N ILE A 52 -13.34 18.23 -24.10
CA ILE A 52 -13.64 18.15 -22.67
C ILE A 52 -14.35 19.36 -22.08
N VAL A 53 -14.25 20.54 -22.70
CA VAL A 53 -14.85 21.78 -22.18
C VAL A 53 -16.06 22.21 -23.01
N LYS A 54 -17.21 22.41 -22.35
CA LYS A 54 -18.35 23.13 -22.90
C LYS A 54 -18.60 24.39 -22.08
N LEU A 55 -18.47 25.55 -22.72
CA LEU A 55 -18.76 26.85 -22.10
C LEU A 55 -20.19 27.28 -22.40
N LEU A 56 -20.95 27.59 -21.35
CA LEU A 56 -22.34 28.02 -21.44
C LEU A 56 -22.53 29.40 -20.80
N VAL A 57 -23.50 30.15 -21.32
CA VAL A 57 -24.05 31.34 -20.66
C VAL A 57 -25.33 30.93 -19.97
N VAL A 58 -25.31 30.88 -18.64
CA VAL A 58 -26.46 30.41 -17.83
C VAL A 58 -27.37 31.53 -17.35
N GLY A 59 -26.92 32.77 -17.49
CA GLY A 59 -27.67 33.97 -17.16
C GLY A 59 -26.82 35.22 -17.37
N GLN A 60 -27.33 36.35 -16.91
CA GLN A 60 -26.59 37.60 -16.90
C GLN A 60 -26.72 38.28 -15.53
N THR A 61 -25.69 38.99 -15.11
CA THR A 61 -25.73 39.88 -13.94
C THR A 61 -26.66 41.07 -14.19
N GLU A 62 -26.91 41.87 -13.16
CA GLU A 62 -27.71 43.10 -13.23
C GLU A 62 -27.14 44.13 -14.23
N LEU A 63 -25.82 44.18 -14.43
CA LEU A 63 -25.17 45.01 -15.46
C LEU A 63 -25.06 44.34 -16.84
N GLY A 64 -25.65 43.16 -17.02
CA GLY A 64 -25.71 42.45 -18.29
C GLY A 64 -24.43 41.67 -18.64
N ARG A 65 -23.60 41.31 -17.65
CA ARG A 65 -22.42 40.46 -17.85
C ARG A 65 -22.86 39.00 -17.87
N ASN A 66 -22.35 38.22 -18.82
CA ASN A 66 -22.67 36.80 -18.91
C ASN A 66 -22.13 36.03 -17.69
N LEU A 67 -22.96 35.17 -17.12
CA LEU A 67 -22.55 34.19 -16.13
C LEU A 67 -22.02 32.95 -16.86
N TRP A 68 -20.69 32.77 -16.79
CA TRP A 68 -19.98 31.70 -17.48
C TRP A 68 -19.98 30.41 -16.69
N MET A 69 -20.55 29.36 -17.27
CA MET A 69 -20.58 28.01 -16.72
C MET A 69 -19.68 27.11 -17.55
N LEU A 70 -18.66 26.54 -16.91
CA LEU A 70 -17.81 25.52 -17.51
C LEU A 70 -18.36 24.14 -17.19
N GLN A 71 -18.69 23.35 -18.22
CA GLN A 71 -18.89 21.92 -18.08
C GLN A 71 -17.63 21.18 -18.55
N ILE A 72 -17.02 20.39 -17.68
CA ILE A 72 -15.75 19.70 -17.92
C ILE A 72 -15.96 18.20 -17.72
N SER A 73 -15.81 17.42 -18.79
CA SER A 73 -15.92 15.95 -18.78
C SER A 73 -15.41 15.37 -20.10
N ASP A 74 -15.03 14.09 -20.14
CA ASP A 74 -14.78 13.42 -21.42
C ASP A 74 -16.09 13.27 -22.21
N TRP A 75 -16.34 14.18 -23.15
CA TRP A 75 -17.56 14.17 -23.98
C TRP A 75 -17.51 13.15 -25.12
N SER A 76 -16.42 12.39 -25.26
CA SER A 76 -16.35 11.28 -26.22
C SER A 76 -17.20 10.07 -25.77
N GLN A 77 -17.53 9.98 -24.48
CA GLN A 77 -18.39 8.95 -23.90
C GLN A 77 -19.52 9.60 -23.09
N GLU A 78 -20.77 9.25 -23.38
CA GLU A 78 -21.95 9.74 -22.64
C GLU A 78 -22.13 9.05 -21.27
N ALA A 79 -21.52 7.88 -21.08
CA ALA A 79 -21.62 7.07 -19.88
C ALA A 79 -20.24 6.57 -19.45
N LYS A 80 -20.16 6.09 -18.21
CA LYS A 80 -18.96 5.42 -17.69
C LYS A 80 -18.65 4.13 -18.46
N PRO A 81 -17.43 3.56 -18.31
CA PRO A 81 -17.07 2.28 -18.94
C PRO A 81 -18.00 1.11 -18.61
N ASP A 82 -18.68 1.14 -17.47
CA ASP A 82 -19.65 0.13 -17.03
C ASP A 82 -21.08 0.37 -17.57
N GLY A 83 -21.28 1.46 -18.33
CA GLY A 83 -22.57 1.87 -18.90
C GLY A 83 -23.46 2.69 -17.96
N SER A 84 -23.03 2.97 -16.73
CA SER A 84 -23.77 3.83 -15.80
C SER A 84 -23.57 5.32 -16.10
N ALA A 85 -24.49 6.16 -15.66
CA ALA A 85 -24.38 7.62 -15.79
C ALA A 85 -23.20 8.15 -14.95
N LYS A 86 -22.50 9.17 -15.47
CA LYS A 86 -21.42 9.86 -14.75
C LYS A 86 -21.94 10.55 -13.49
N GLU A 87 -21.10 10.65 -12.47
CA GLU A 87 -21.40 11.51 -11.32
C GLU A 87 -21.37 12.97 -11.74
N VAL A 88 -22.16 13.82 -11.07
CA VAL A 88 -22.19 15.26 -11.37
C VAL A 88 -21.72 16.05 -10.16
N VAL A 89 -20.67 16.86 -10.34
CA VAL A 89 -20.16 17.78 -9.32
C VAL A 89 -20.51 19.21 -9.73
N TYR A 90 -21.18 19.94 -8.84
CA TYR A 90 -21.48 21.34 -9.02
C TYR A 90 -20.60 22.21 -8.12
N ILE A 91 -19.94 23.23 -8.68
CA ILE A 91 -19.06 24.14 -7.95
C ILE A 91 -19.42 25.57 -8.34
N ASP A 92 -19.49 26.46 -7.35
CA ASP A 92 -19.52 27.88 -7.61
C ASP A 92 -18.59 28.69 -6.71
N GLY A 93 -18.14 29.82 -7.24
CA GLY A 93 -17.32 30.81 -6.56
C GLY A 93 -17.85 32.23 -6.76
N GLY A 94 -17.35 33.14 -5.94
CA GLY A 94 -17.60 34.58 -6.12
C GLY A 94 -19.05 35.00 -5.84
N HIS A 95 -19.77 34.37 -4.91
CA HIS A 95 -21.06 34.88 -4.42
C HIS A 95 -20.92 36.29 -3.85
N HIS A 96 -19.81 36.57 -3.18
CA HIS A 96 -19.44 37.91 -2.74
C HIS A 96 -18.28 38.40 -3.59
N GLY A 97 -18.46 39.57 -4.21
CA GLY A 97 -17.50 40.06 -5.20
C GLY A 97 -16.12 40.37 -4.63
N ASN A 98 -16.03 40.77 -3.36
CA ASN A 98 -14.73 41.06 -2.73
C ASN A 98 -14.03 39.81 -2.16
N GLU A 99 -14.60 38.61 -2.32
CA GLU A 99 -14.03 37.35 -1.82
C GLU A 99 -13.25 36.67 -2.96
N HIS A 100 -12.15 37.31 -3.36
CA HIS A 100 -11.37 36.93 -4.55
C HIS A 100 -10.79 35.52 -4.46
N LEU A 101 -10.20 35.12 -3.32
CA LEU A 101 -9.59 33.80 -3.17
C LEU A 101 -10.58 32.63 -3.37
N GLY A 102 -11.84 32.79 -2.95
CA GLY A 102 -12.88 31.80 -3.23
C GLY A 102 -13.22 31.69 -4.73
N THR A 103 -13.14 32.82 -5.45
CA THR A 103 -13.28 32.84 -6.92
C THR A 103 -12.09 32.14 -7.59
N GLU A 104 -10.87 32.43 -7.13
CA GLU A 104 -9.65 31.81 -7.65
C GLU A 104 -9.58 30.31 -7.35
N LEU A 105 -10.05 29.86 -6.19
CA LEU A 105 -10.12 28.42 -5.90
C LEU A 105 -11.00 27.69 -6.93
N ALA A 106 -12.16 28.27 -7.30
CA ALA A 106 -13.03 27.69 -8.32
C ALA A 106 -12.36 27.66 -9.70
N PHE A 107 -11.58 28.70 -10.03
CA PHE A 107 -10.78 28.77 -11.24
C PHE A 107 -9.69 27.69 -11.28
N LEU A 108 -8.90 27.58 -10.21
CA LEU A 108 -7.78 26.63 -10.09
C LEU A 108 -8.24 25.18 -10.14
N VAL A 109 -9.42 24.86 -9.58
CA VAL A 109 -10.02 23.53 -9.74
C VAL A 109 -10.36 23.24 -11.21
N ALA A 110 -10.89 24.22 -11.96
CA ALA A 110 -11.17 24.04 -13.38
C ALA A 110 -9.87 23.86 -14.18
N GLU A 111 -8.87 24.70 -13.92
CA GLU A 111 -7.55 24.66 -14.55
C GLU A 111 -6.88 23.30 -14.36
N PHE A 112 -6.84 22.80 -13.12
CA PHE A 112 -6.21 21.52 -12.78
C PHE A 112 -6.71 20.36 -13.66
N TYR A 113 -8.03 20.22 -13.84
CA TYR A 113 -8.59 19.13 -14.64
C TYR A 113 -8.45 19.34 -16.15
N ILE A 114 -8.54 20.58 -16.64
CA ILE A 114 -8.38 20.89 -18.08
C ILE A 114 -6.92 20.69 -18.50
N GLU A 115 -5.99 21.29 -17.77
CA GLU A 115 -4.57 21.20 -18.08
C GLU A 115 -4.02 19.80 -17.80
N GLY A 116 -4.44 19.16 -16.71
CA GLY A 116 -4.09 17.77 -16.40
C GLY A 116 -4.54 16.81 -17.51
N TRP A 117 -5.73 17.00 -18.08
CA TRP A 117 -6.17 16.25 -19.25
C TRP A 117 -5.28 16.49 -20.47
N ALA A 118 -4.99 17.75 -20.78
CA ALA A 118 -4.13 18.13 -21.91
C ALA A 118 -2.71 17.55 -21.78
N ALA A 119 -2.19 17.47 -20.55
CA ALA A 119 -0.90 16.87 -20.22
C ALA A 119 -0.91 15.33 -20.20
N GLY A 120 -2.08 14.70 -20.23
CA GLY A 120 -2.24 13.24 -20.18
C GLY A 120 -2.12 12.65 -18.78
N GLU A 121 -2.40 13.45 -17.75
CA GLU A 121 -2.32 13.04 -16.35
C GLU A 121 -3.44 12.09 -15.95
N LYS A 122 -3.09 11.08 -15.15
CA LYS A 122 -4.00 9.97 -14.86
C LYS A 122 -5.14 10.37 -13.93
N SER A 123 -4.85 11.13 -12.87
CA SER A 123 -5.84 11.66 -11.93
C SER A 123 -6.95 12.46 -12.65
N ALA A 124 -6.56 13.39 -13.53
CA ALA A 124 -7.52 14.18 -14.30
C ALA A 124 -8.34 13.32 -15.27
N ILE A 125 -7.69 12.40 -16.00
CA ILE A 125 -8.38 11.49 -16.93
C ILE A 125 -9.40 10.60 -16.20
N ASP A 126 -9.03 10.03 -15.06
CA ASP A 126 -9.88 9.09 -14.33
C ASP A 126 -11.13 9.80 -13.76
N VAL A 127 -10.98 11.04 -13.29
CA VAL A 127 -12.11 11.90 -12.89
C VAL A 127 -12.99 12.25 -14.10
N LEU A 128 -12.44 12.82 -15.17
CA LEU A 128 -13.24 13.31 -16.30
C LEU A 128 -13.92 12.19 -17.11
N THR A 129 -13.41 10.95 -17.04
CA THR A 129 -14.07 9.78 -17.65
C THR A 129 -15.28 9.30 -16.85
N THR A 130 -15.34 9.58 -15.55
CA THR A 130 -16.38 9.09 -14.64
C THR A 130 -17.31 10.17 -14.11
N THR A 131 -16.91 11.43 -14.22
CA THR A 131 -17.55 12.58 -13.58
C THR A 131 -17.73 13.74 -14.57
N GLU A 132 -18.82 14.49 -14.41
CA GLU A 132 -19.07 15.79 -15.05
C GLU A 132 -18.89 16.90 -14.02
N LEU A 133 -17.95 17.81 -14.26
CA LEU A 133 -17.72 18.98 -13.41
C LEU A 133 -18.45 20.18 -14.01
N HIS A 134 -19.28 20.85 -13.21
CA HIS A 134 -20.03 22.03 -13.61
C HIS A 134 -19.57 23.18 -12.71
N ILE A 135 -18.78 24.10 -13.23
CA ILE A 135 -18.08 25.13 -12.44
C ILE A 135 -18.52 26.52 -12.89
N LEU A 136 -19.17 27.25 -11.97
CA LEU A 136 -19.50 28.66 -12.11
C LEU A 136 -18.50 29.49 -11.32
N ILE A 137 -17.39 29.88 -11.96
CA ILE A 137 -16.24 30.49 -11.28
C ILE A 137 -16.60 31.81 -10.56
N MET A 138 -17.39 32.67 -11.20
CA MET A 138 -17.69 34.02 -10.70
C MET A 138 -19.18 34.35 -10.82
N LEU A 139 -19.95 34.11 -9.76
CA LEU A 139 -21.37 34.40 -9.72
C LEU A 139 -21.67 35.90 -9.67
N ASN A 140 -20.95 36.66 -8.83
CA ASN A 140 -21.13 38.11 -8.66
C ASN A 140 -20.07 38.92 -9.43
N ALA A 141 -20.05 38.77 -10.75
CA ALA A 141 -19.06 39.48 -11.58
C ALA A 141 -19.13 41.01 -11.43
N ASP A 142 -20.33 41.56 -11.23
CA ASP A 142 -20.52 43.00 -11.01
C ASP A 142 -19.85 43.45 -9.72
N GLY A 143 -20.14 42.77 -8.61
CA GLY A 143 -19.51 43.04 -7.32
C GLY A 143 -18.00 42.81 -7.34
N ASN A 144 -17.51 41.81 -8.09
CA ASN A 144 -16.09 41.49 -8.19
C ASN A 144 -15.26 42.66 -8.73
N ASP A 145 -15.66 43.20 -9.88
CA ASP A 145 -14.96 44.34 -10.47
C ASP A 145 -15.11 45.65 -9.67
N PHE A 146 -16.16 45.77 -8.86
CA PHE A 146 -16.32 46.88 -7.91
C PHE A 146 -15.67 46.64 -6.56
N ASP A 147 -15.12 45.45 -6.33
CA ASP A 147 -14.59 45.00 -5.04
C ASP A 147 -15.60 45.17 -3.89
N THR A 148 -16.83 44.73 -4.11
CA THR A 148 -17.92 44.78 -3.13
C THR A 148 -18.45 43.39 -2.79
N ARG A 149 -18.77 43.18 -1.50
CA ARG A 149 -19.46 41.97 -1.04
C ARG A 149 -20.78 41.74 -1.75
N TRP A 150 -21.59 42.79 -1.83
CA TRP A 150 -22.93 42.73 -2.40
C TRP A 150 -22.89 42.80 -3.93
N ASN A 151 -23.99 42.40 -4.57
CA ASN A 151 -24.17 42.70 -5.99
C ASN A 151 -24.43 44.22 -6.20
N VAL A 152 -24.64 44.64 -7.45
CA VAL A 152 -24.83 46.06 -7.78
C VAL A 152 -26.06 46.68 -7.09
N ASN A 153 -27.08 45.87 -6.78
CA ASN A 153 -28.29 46.28 -6.07
C ASN A 153 -28.12 46.35 -4.53
N GLN A 154 -26.90 46.11 -4.02
CA GLN A 154 -26.60 46.04 -2.59
C GLN A 154 -27.38 44.91 -1.87
N VAL A 155 -27.51 43.76 -2.54
CA VAL A 155 -28.09 42.53 -1.98
C VAL A 155 -27.00 41.50 -1.73
N ASP A 156 -27.09 40.81 -0.60
CA ASP A 156 -26.19 39.71 -0.24
C ASP A 156 -26.69 38.46 -0.95
N LEU A 157 -25.98 38.04 -2.01
CA LEU A 157 -26.40 36.91 -2.83
C LEU A 157 -26.48 35.61 -2.00
N ASN A 158 -25.62 35.44 -1.00
CA ASN A 158 -25.67 34.29 -0.10
C ASN A 158 -26.68 34.48 1.06
N ARG A 159 -27.66 35.38 0.89
CA ARG A 159 -28.90 35.49 1.68
C ARG A 159 -30.16 35.45 0.82
N ASN A 160 -30.02 35.26 -0.48
CA ASN A 160 -31.09 35.38 -1.46
C ASN A 160 -31.64 34.04 -1.98
N TYR A 161 -31.33 32.91 -1.35
CA TYR A 161 -31.85 31.59 -1.76
C TYR A 161 -33.13 31.20 -1.01
N ASP A 162 -34.01 30.42 -1.66
CA ASP A 162 -35.31 30.00 -1.10
C ASP A 162 -35.20 28.79 -0.16
N HIS A 163 -34.37 28.91 0.87
CA HIS A 163 -34.35 27.98 2.00
C HIS A 163 -34.44 28.76 3.31
N TYR A 164 -35.65 28.77 3.88
CA TYR A 164 -35.97 29.56 5.07
C TYR A 164 -35.57 31.04 4.92
N TRP A 165 -35.75 31.57 3.73
CA TRP A 165 -35.34 32.92 3.35
C TRP A 165 -35.83 33.97 4.35
N ASN A 166 -34.90 34.83 4.79
CA ASN A 166 -35.16 35.93 5.72
C ASN A 166 -35.82 35.54 7.06
N THR A 167 -35.61 34.30 7.55
CA THR A 167 -36.13 33.85 8.86
C THR A 167 -35.08 33.87 9.99
N CYS A 168 -33.81 34.11 9.67
CA CYS A 168 -32.72 34.33 10.61
C CYS A 168 -32.34 35.83 10.64
N PRO A 169 -31.57 36.32 11.63
CA PRO A 169 -30.85 37.57 11.49
C PRO A 169 -29.96 37.53 10.23
N THR A 170 -30.31 38.29 9.20
CA THR A 170 -29.60 38.31 7.91
C THR A 170 -29.36 39.75 7.48
N THR A 171 -28.30 39.93 6.69
CA THR A 171 -27.93 41.22 6.10
C THR A 171 -28.45 41.28 4.66
N GLN A 172 -29.30 42.25 4.36
CA GLN A 172 -29.72 42.62 3.00
C GLN A 172 -30.13 41.43 2.10
N PRO A 173 -31.15 40.62 2.47
CA PRO A 173 -31.52 39.37 1.78
C PRO A 173 -32.24 39.56 0.43
N GLY A 174 -32.40 40.79 -0.05
CA GLY A 174 -33.20 41.12 -1.24
C GLY A 174 -34.69 41.33 -0.96
N SER A 175 -35.47 41.49 -2.03
CA SER A 175 -36.92 41.76 -1.93
C SER A 175 -37.79 40.49 -1.84
N SER A 176 -37.27 39.38 -2.34
CA SER A 176 -37.77 38.01 -2.21
C SER A 176 -36.59 37.04 -2.36
N ALA A 177 -36.78 35.75 -2.08
CA ALA A 177 -35.83 34.76 -2.56
C ALA A 177 -35.71 34.84 -4.09
N PHE A 178 -34.50 34.65 -4.61
CA PHE A 178 -34.12 34.75 -6.03
C PHE A 178 -34.53 36.07 -6.67
N SER A 179 -34.52 37.17 -5.91
CA SER A 179 -34.83 38.50 -6.45
C SER A 179 -33.73 39.07 -7.34
N GLU A 180 -32.50 38.61 -7.17
CA GLU A 180 -31.35 39.06 -7.96
C GLU A 180 -31.14 38.15 -9.17
N SER A 181 -30.77 38.74 -10.31
CA SER A 181 -30.56 37.99 -11.55
C SER A 181 -29.52 36.89 -11.43
N GLU A 182 -28.47 37.09 -10.62
CA GLU A 182 -27.41 36.11 -10.41
C GLU A 182 -27.91 34.86 -9.69
N THR A 183 -28.58 35.02 -8.54
CA THR A 183 -29.12 33.89 -7.76
C THR A 183 -30.28 33.21 -8.47
N LEU A 184 -31.10 33.97 -9.22
CA LEU A 184 -32.14 33.40 -10.05
C LEU A 184 -31.56 32.50 -11.14
N ALA A 185 -30.56 32.98 -11.89
CA ALA A 185 -29.90 32.19 -12.92
C ALA A 185 -29.25 30.94 -12.34
N ASN A 186 -28.57 31.07 -11.20
CA ASN A 186 -27.97 29.92 -10.51
C ASN A 186 -29.05 28.89 -10.11
N SER A 187 -30.16 29.33 -9.52
CA SER A 187 -31.25 28.44 -9.10
C SER A 187 -31.91 27.70 -10.28
N VAL A 188 -32.09 28.38 -11.41
CA VAL A 188 -32.61 27.77 -12.65
C VAL A 188 -31.65 26.69 -13.14
N TYR A 189 -30.34 26.96 -13.16
CA TYR A 189 -29.35 25.97 -13.57
C TYR A 189 -29.32 24.74 -12.65
N MET A 190 -29.33 24.98 -11.32
CA MET A 190 -29.38 23.89 -10.33
C MET A 190 -30.63 23.02 -10.51
N ASN A 191 -31.79 23.63 -10.80
CA ASN A 191 -33.05 22.90 -10.92
C ASN A 191 -33.29 22.24 -12.28
N GLU A 192 -32.81 22.85 -13.37
CA GLU A 192 -33.10 22.37 -14.73
C GLU A 192 -31.96 21.55 -15.35
N VAL A 193 -30.70 21.81 -14.97
CA VAL A 193 -29.52 21.20 -15.60
C VAL A 193 -28.84 20.18 -14.70
N VAL A 194 -28.63 20.52 -13.43
CA VAL A 194 -27.98 19.62 -12.46
C VAL A 194 -28.87 19.21 -11.28
N PRO A 195 -30.17 18.87 -11.47
CA PRO A 195 -31.06 18.49 -10.36
C PRO A 195 -30.64 17.21 -9.64
N HIS A 196 -29.62 16.53 -10.15
CA HIS A 196 -29.17 15.21 -9.73
C HIS A 196 -27.76 15.20 -9.16
N ALA A 197 -27.16 16.39 -8.94
CA ALA A 197 -25.78 16.53 -8.50
C ALA A 197 -25.43 15.66 -7.29
N ASP A 198 -24.27 15.03 -7.36
CA ASP A 198 -23.72 14.14 -6.34
C ASP A 198 -22.82 14.89 -5.36
N LEU A 199 -22.39 16.12 -5.68
CA LEU A 199 -21.67 17.03 -4.80
C LEU A 199 -21.97 18.49 -5.18
N TYR A 200 -22.13 19.36 -4.18
CA TYR A 200 -22.17 20.81 -4.38
C TYR A 200 -21.16 21.52 -3.47
N VAL A 201 -20.30 22.37 -4.04
CA VAL A 201 -19.36 23.18 -3.27
C VAL A 201 -19.52 24.66 -3.64
N THR A 202 -19.57 25.52 -2.62
CA THR A 202 -19.64 26.98 -2.79
C THR A 202 -18.46 27.64 -2.08
N MET A 203 -17.73 28.52 -2.77
CA MET A 203 -16.44 29.02 -2.32
C MET A 203 -16.49 30.51 -1.94
N HIS A 204 -15.90 30.81 -0.78
CA HIS A 204 -15.93 32.09 -0.08
C HIS A 204 -14.56 32.40 0.56
N THR A 205 -14.40 33.62 1.08
CA THR A 205 -13.18 34.06 1.77
C THR A 205 -13.54 34.98 2.93
N GLY A 206 -12.84 34.85 4.06
CA GLY A 206 -12.99 35.77 5.20
C GLY A 206 -12.69 35.14 6.56
N VAL A 207 -12.64 33.81 6.61
CA VAL A 207 -12.16 32.97 7.71
C VAL A 207 -11.57 31.70 7.10
N TRP A 208 -10.74 30.97 7.83
CA TRP A 208 -10.20 29.68 7.37
C TRP A 208 -11.00 28.51 7.97
N ILE A 209 -12.01 28.03 7.25
CA ILE A 209 -12.93 26.97 7.70
C ILE A 209 -13.73 26.37 6.54
N MET A 210 -14.01 25.08 6.59
CA MET A 210 -14.96 24.43 5.69
C MET A 210 -16.24 24.07 6.45
N LEU A 211 -17.39 24.45 5.89
CA LEU A 211 -18.68 24.36 6.55
C LEU A 211 -19.61 23.42 5.83
N TYR A 212 -20.34 22.61 6.58
CA TYR A 212 -21.45 21.82 6.07
C TYR A 212 -22.79 22.25 6.71
N PRO A 213 -23.95 21.88 6.14
CA PRO A 213 -25.25 22.22 6.69
C PRO A 213 -25.41 21.83 8.17
N TRP A 214 -26.24 22.53 8.94
CA TRP A 214 -27.09 23.64 8.57
C TRP A 214 -26.49 24.98 9.00
N GLY A 215 -26.80 26.02 8.24
CA GLY A 215 -26.60 27.41 8.67
C GLY A 215 -27.68 27.88 9.63
N LYS A 216 -28.92 27.45 9.40
CA LYS A 216 -30.07 27.85 10.24
C LYS A 216 -30.06 27.19 11.62
N TRP A 217 -29.70 25.90 11.68
CA TRP A 217 -29.84 25.05 12.85
C TRP A 217 -28.48 24.59 13.38
N PRO A 218 -28.26 24.61 14.70
CA PRO A 218 -27.04 24.07 15.30
C PRO A 218 -27.04 22.53 15.36
N GLU A 219 -28.17 21.88 15.11
CA GLU A 219 -28.26 20.43 15.04
C GLU A 219 -27.52 19.90 13.81
N GLN A 220 -26.99 18.67 13.93
CA GLN A 220 -26.31 18.02 12.82
C GLN A 220 -27.31 17.64 11.71
N PRO A 221 -26.88 17.61 10.44
CA PRO A 221 -27.67 17.11 9.33
C PRO A 221 -28.07 15.64 9.55
N SER A 222 -29.11 15.15 8.87
CA SER A 222 -29.59 13.77 9.10
C SER A 222 -28.59 12.70 8.63
N ASP A 223 -27.78 13.00 7.61
CA ASP A 223 -26.67 12.19 7.11
C ASP A 223 -25.29 12.65 7.66
N TRP A 224 -25.26 13.12 8.91
CA TRP A 224 -24.05 13.60 9.60
C TRP A 224 -22.86 12.64 9.56
N GLU A 225 -23.09 11.33 9.48
CA GLU A 225 -22.07 10.28 9.41
C GLU A 225 -21.11 10.52 8.23
N MET A 226 -21.66 10.90 7.07
CA MET A 226 -20.87 11.22 5.88
C MET A 226 -19.98 12.45 6.11
N TYR A 227 -20.56 13.53 6.66
CA TYR A 227 -19.83 14.76 6.93
C TYR A 227 -18.73 14.58 7.98
N HIS A 228 -18.97 13.75 9.00
CA HIS A 228 -17.98 13.43 10.02
C HIS A 228 -16.87 12.56 9.45
N HIS A 229 -17.20 11.57 8.60
CA HIS A 229 -16.19 10.79 7.91
C HIS A 229 -15.30 11.68 7.03
N ILE A 230 -15.89 12.54 6.20
CA ILE A 230 -15.12 13.50 5.37
C ILE A 230 -14.25 14.40 6.24
N ARG A 231 -14.78 14.94 7.35
CA ARG A 231 -13.98 15.73 8.30
C ARG A 231 -12.79 14.95 8.82
N ASP A 232 -13.05 13.75 9.34
CA ASP A 232 -12.05 12.96 10.03
C ASP A 232 -10.95 12.51 9.05
N GLU A 233 -11.30 12.13 7.82
CA GLU A 233 -10.34 11.82 6.76
C GLU A 233 -9.52 13.04 6.33
N VAL A 234 -10.18 14.17 6.04
CA VAL A 234 -9.49 15.40 5.64
C VAL A 234 -8.54 15.87 6.73
N ASN A 235 -8.99 15.92 7.99
CA ASN A 235 -8.14 16.38 9.11
C ASN A 235 -7.08 15.38 9.56
N SER A 236 -7.18 14.11 9.15
CA SER A 236 -6.13 13.12 9.46
C SER A 236 -5.06 13.06 8.36
N ASN A 237 -5.45 13.27 7.10
CA ASN A 237 -4.62 12.90 5.96
C ASN A 237 -4.34 14.04 4.97
N ILE A 238 -5.17 15.09 4.90
CA ILE A 238 -5.14 16.05 3.77
C ILE A 238 -4.88 17.49 4.24
N SER A 239 -5.67 17.99 5.19
CA SER A 239 -5.62 19.40 5.57
C SER A 239 -6.08 19.63 7.00
N ASP A 240 -5.42 20.58 7.67
CA ASP A 240 -5.80 21.07 8.99
C ASP A 240 -7.04 22.00 8.97
N ILE A 241 -7.64 22.25 7.80
CA ILE A 241 -8.80 23.14 7.68
C ILE A 241 -9.93 22.66 8.61
N PRO A 242 -10.43 23.50 9.54
CA PRO A 242 -11.48 23.05 10.44
C PRO A 242 -12.76 22.75 9.65
N ILE A 243 -13.39 21.58 9.86
CA ILE A 243 -14.66 21.23 9.21
C ILE A 243 -15.79 21.16 10.23
N ARG A 244 -16.82 22.00 10.07
CA ARG A 244 -17.90 22.15 11.07
C ARG A 244 -19.28 22.40 10.46
N ASN A 245 -20.32 22.09 11.23
CA ASN A 245 -21.67 22.57 10.97
C ASN A 245 -21.65 24.12 10.90
N ALA A 246 -22.28 24.71 9.89
CA ALA A 246 -22.16 26.13 9.59
C ALA A 246 -22.66 27.06 10.71
N ASN A 247 -23.75 26.70 11.39
CA ASN A 247 -24.26 27.47 12.52
C ASN A 247 -23.31 27.43 13.71
N GLN A 248 -22.83 26.23 14.06
CA GLN A 248 -21.91 26.01 15.18
C GLN A 248 -20.49 26.53 14.93
N GLY A 249 -20.04 26.49 13.67
CA GLY A 249 -18.72 26.93 13.23
C GLY A 249 -18.60 28.45 13.14
N LEU A 250 -19.66 29.13 12.67
CA LEU A 250 -19.68 30.58 12.49
C LEU A 250 -20.82 31.26 13.26
N TYR A 251 -22.00 31.32 12.65
CA TYR A 251 -23.17 31.99 13.19
C TYR A 251 -24.44 31.55 12.45
N PRO A 252 -25.64 31.69 13.05
CA PRO A 252 -26.89 31.38 12.38
C PRO A 252 -27.11 32.21 11.11
N ASN A 253 -27.31 31.55 9.98
CA ASN A 253 -27.61 32.18 8.69
C ASN A 253 -28.73 31.45 7.96
N CYS A 254 -29.49 32.18 7.14
CA CYS A 254 -30.63 31.67 6.38
C CYS A 254 -30.58 32.23 4.94
N GLY A 255 -31.22 31.54 4.00
CA GLY A 255 -31.21 31.94 2.60
C GLY A 255 -29.85 31.78 1.92
N THR A 256 -29.02 30.86 2.40
CA THR A 256 -27.71 30.56 1.82
C THR A 256 -27.82 29.56 0.68
N SER A 257 -26.88 29.62 -0.27
CA SER A 257 -26.78 28.64 -1.35
C SER A 257 -26.55 27.23 -0.80
N ARG A 258 -25.69 27.10 0.21
CA ARG A 258 -25.38 25.84 0.88
C ARG A 258 -26.63 25.13 1.42
N ASP A 259 -27.41 25.83 2.24
CA ASP A 259 -28.59 25.22 2.87
C ASP A 259 -29.70 24.98 1.84
N TYR A 260 -29.76 25.74 0.75
CA TYR A 260 -30.65 25.47 -0.38
C TYR A 260 -30.22 24.20 -1.16
N GLY A 261 -28.93 24.07 -1.48
CA GLY A 261 -28.38 22.88 -2.13
C GLY A 261 -28.66 21.61 -1.33
N TYR A 262 -28.48 21.65 -0.02
CA TYR A 262 -28.78 20.48 0.82
C TYR A 262 -30.28 20.31 1.10
N GLY A 263 -30.95 21.33 1.63
CA GLY A 263 -32.33 21.23 2.13
C GLY A 263 -33.43 21.28 1.07
N VAL A 264 -33.15 21.78 -0.13
CA VAL A 264 -34.11 21.83 -1.24
C VAL A 264 -33.67 20.92 -2.37
N MET A 265 -32.41 20.99 -2.80
CA MET A 265 -31.92 20.19 -3.93
C MET A 265 -31.48 18.77 -3.53
N GLY A 266 -31.20 18.55 -2.24
CA GLY A 266 -30.80 17.25 -1.73
C GLY A 266 -29.34 16.90 -2.00
N PHE A 267 -28.47 17.86 -2.33
CA PHE A 267 -27.04 17.68 -2.61
C PHE A 267 -26.22 17.61 -1.32
N PRO A 268 -25.15 16.78 -1.24
CA PRO A 268 -24.21 16.93 -0.13
C PRO A 268 -23.43 18.22 -0.40
N THR A 269 -23.44 19.13 0.56
CA THR A 269 -23.02 20.50 0.28
C THR A 269 -21.94 20.99 1.24
N PHE A 270 -20.93 21.67 0.69
CA PHE A 270 -19.87 22.29 1.46
C PHE A 270 -19.70 23.77 1.09
N THR A 271 -19.35 24.58 2.08
CA THR A 271 -18.89 25.95 1.91
C THR A 271 -17.42 26.02 2.29
N PHE A 272 -16.55 26.43 1.38
CA PHE A 272 -15.17 26.76 1.71
C PHE A 272 -15.08 28.23 2.09
N GLU A 273 -14.48 28.52 3.22
CA GLU A 273 -13.95 29.85 3.54
C GLU A 273 -12.43 29.68 3.53
N THR A 274 -11.78 30.24 2.50
CA THR A 274 -10.43 29.85 2.09
C THR A 274 -9.30 30.49 2.90
N ASP A 275 -9.54 31.59 3.59
CA ASP A 275 -8.47 32.33 4.28
C ASP A 275 -9.03 33.37 5.26
N ASP A 276 -8.27 33.68 6.31
CA ASP A 276 -8.57 34.75 7.27
C ASP A 276 -7.99 36.13 6.85
N GLU A 277 -7.05 36.14 5.91
CA GLU A 277 -6.50 37.35 5.32
C GLU A 277 -6.86 37.46 3.82
N GLN A 278 -7.23 38.65 3.36
CA GLN A 278 -7.30 38.89 1.92
C GLN A 278 -5.87 38.98 1.37
N PHE A 279 -5.52 38.08 0.44
CA PHE A 279 -4.20 38.04 -0.18
C PHE A 279 -3.87 39.40 -0.84
N LEU A 280 -2.68 39.92 -0.53
CA LEU A 280 -2.25 41.25 -0.93
C LEU A 280 -1.78 41.24 -2.40
N LEU A 281 -2.39 42.06 -3.25
CA LEU A 281 -1.99 42.22 -4.64
C LEU A 281 -0.49 42.54 -4.78
N GLY A 282 0.21 41.77 -5.62
CA GLY A 282 1.66 41.90 -5.83
C GLY A 282 2.53 41.22 -4.76
N SER A 283 1.97 40.25 -4.02
CA SER A 283 2.77 39.33 -3.20
C SER A 283 3.72 38.51 -4.09
N VAL A 284 4.76 37.92 -3.47
CA VAL A 284 5.69 36.99 -4.15
C VAL A 284 5.23 35.53 -4.07
N GLU A 285 4.16 35.26 -3.33
CA GLU A 285 3.54 33.95 -3.16
C GLU A 285 2.54 33.73 -4.30
N ALA A 286 2.52 32.53 -4.88
CA ALA A 286 1.55 32.16 -5.91
C ALA A 286 0.18 31.88 -5.25
N ILE A 287 -0.91 32.22 -5.94
CA ILE A 287 -2.28 31.95 -5.44
C ILE A 287 -2.50 30.44 -5.32
N SER A 288 -1.97 29.64 -6.26
CA SER A 288 -1.99 28.17 -6.19
C SER A 288 -1.31 27.62 -4.94
N ASP A 289 -0.17 28.22 -4.54
CA ASP A 289 0.57 27.81 -3.34
C ASP A 289 -0.20 28.19 -2.07
N ARG A 290 -0.82 29.38 -2.06
CA ARG A 290 -1.62 29.86 -0.92
C ARG A 290 -2.86 29.01 -0.67
N LEU A 291 -3.50 28.55 -1.76
CA LEU A 291 -4.73 27.74 -1.73
C LEU A 291 -4.46 26.24 -1.85
N GLY A 292 -3.21 25.80 -1.69
CA GLY A 292 -2.82 24.41 -1.90
C GLY A 292 -3.56 23.41 -0.99
N GLU A 293 -3.83 23.82 0.24
CA GLU A 293 -4.60 23.03 1.22
C GLU A 293 -6.05 22.82 0.75
N GLU A 294 -6.74 23.90 0.38
CA GLU A 294 -8.12 23.84 -0.12
C GLU A 294 -8.21 23.08 -1.44
N LEU A 295 -7.23 23.23 -2.34
CA LEU A 295 -7.14 22.47 -3.58
C LEU A 295 -6.99 20.97 -3.29
N GLY A 296 -6.16 20.58 -2.33
CA GLY A 296 -6.03 19.19 -1.89
C GLY A 296 -7.37 18.62 -1.40
N VAL A 297 -8.11 19.38 -0.60
CA VAL A 297 -9.45 18.95 -0.15
C VAL A 297 -10.45 18.87 -1.31
N MET A 298 -10.40 19.81 -2.25
CA MET A 298 -11.26 19.80 -3.44
C MET A 298 -11.00 18.57 -4.32
N HIS A 299 -9.74 18.21 -4.57
CA HIS A 299 -9.39 17.00 -5.30
C HIS A 299 -9.95 15.77 -4.59
N TYR A 300 -9.77 15.65 -3.27
CA TYR A 300 -10.33 14.55 -2.49
C TYR A 300 -11.85 14.43 -2.61
N LEU A 301 -12.58 15.55 -2.47
CA LEU A 301 -14.04 15.55 -2.58
C LEU A 301 -14.52 15.11 -3.97
N ILE A 302 -13.83 15.54 -5.03
CA ILE A 302 -14.19 15.23 -6.42
C ILE A 302 -13.82 13.79 -6.77
N GLU A 303 -12.60 13.35 -6.48
CA GLU A 303 -12.12 11.99 -6.76
C GLU A 303 -12.95 10.92 -6.04
N ASN A 304 -13.50 11.25 -4.86
CA ASN A 304 -14.31 10.35 -4.06
C ASN A 304 -15.83 10.60 -4.19
N VAL A 305 -16.28 11.38 -5.19
CA VAL A 305 -17.70 11.75 -5.36
C VAL A 305 -18.64 10.55 -5.39
N TRP A 306 -18.18 9.41 -5.92
CA TRP A 306 -18.95 8.18 -6.00
C TRP A 306 -19.49 7.71 -4.64
N TYR A 307 -18.75 7.98 -3.56
CA TYR A 307 -19.02 7.54 -2.20
C TYR A 307 -19.99 8.44 -1.40
N TRP A 308 -20.30 9.66 -1.86
CA TRP A 308 -21.10 10.68 -1.11
C TRP A 308 -22.62 10.45 -1.14
N ARG A 309 -23.04 9.19 -1.30
CA ARG A 309 -24.43 8.73 -1.26
C ARG A 309 -24.47 7.26 -0.83
N ALA A 310 -25.64 6.75 -0.48
CA ALA A 310 -25.85 5.33 -0.30
C ALA A 310 -25.67 4.57 -1.63
N ARG A 311 -24.91 3.47 -1.58
CA ARG A 311 -24.59 2.57 -2.69
C ARG A 311 -24.84 1.14 -2.24
N LEU A 312 -26.05 0.64 -2.50
CA LEU A 312 -26.47 -0.64 -1.98
C LEU A 312 -26.09 -1.76 -2.94
N VAL A 313 -25.26 -2.69 -2.48
CA VAL A 313 -24.84 -3.88 -3.23
C VAL A 313 -25.51 -5.10 -2.61
N VAL A 314 -26.24 -5.85 -3.42
CA VAL A 314 -26.87 -7.10 -3.00
C VAL A 314 -25.81 -8.20 -2.92
N ASP A 315 -25.56 -8.70 -1.72
CA ASP A 315 -24.63 -9.80 -1.48
C ASP A 315 -25.29 -11.16 -1.80
N SER A 316 -26.57 -11.30 -1.46
CA SER A 316 -27.38 -12.48 -1.80
C SER A 316 -28.87 -12.17 -1.67
N LEU A 317 -29.68 -12.79 -2.54
CA LEU A 317 -31.14 -12.78 -2.46
C LEU A 317 -31.66 -14.21 -2.61
N THR A 318 -32.22 -14.78 -1.55
CA THR A 318 -32.84 -16.12 -1.61
C THR A 318 -34.35 -15.99 -1.61
N PHE A 319 -35.03 -16.78 -2.44
CA PHE A 319 -36.49 -16.75 -2.56
C PHE A 319 -37.08 -18.15 -2.41
N ASP A 320 -37.93 -18.34 -1.40
CA ASP A 320 -38.60 -19.60 -1.04
C ASP A 320 -40.13 -19.50 -1.21
N GLY A 321 -40.57 -19.22 -2.44
CA GLY A 321 -41.98 -19.19 -2.84
C GLY A 321 -42.79 -17.99 -2.35
N SER A 322 -42.72 -17.67 -1.06
CA SER A 322 -43.39 -16.51 -0.45
C SER A 322 -42.47 -15.61 0.37
N GLN A 323 -41.33 -16.11 0.81
CA GLN A 323 -40.36 -15.35 1.60
C GLN A 323 -39.11 -15.06 0.78
N ALA A 324 -38.60 -13.83 0.88
CA ALA A 324 -37.31 -13.45 0.34
C ALA A 324 -36.36 -12.99 1.45
N GLU A 325 -35.19 -13.60 1.56
CA GLU A 325 -34.11 -13.15 2.46
C GLU A 325 -33.04 -12.43 1.64
N LEU A 326 -32.82 -11.15 1.96
CA LEU A 326 -31.88 -10.26 1.30
C LEU A 326 -30.72 -9.93 2.26
N SER A 327 -29.48 -10.16 1.82
CA SER A 327 -28.28 -9.60 2.42
C SER A 327 -27.75 -8.49 1.54
N ILE A 328 -27.51 -7.32 2.12
CA ILE A 328 -27.14 -6.11 1.39
C ILE A 328 -26.09 -5.31 2.14
N SER A 329 -25.09 -4.83 1.41
CA SER A 329 -24.00 -4.01 1.93
C SER A 329 -24.06 -2.61 1.33
N ASN A 330 -23.87 -1.59 2.16
CA ASN A 330 -23.76 -0.21 1.68
C ASN A 330 -22.28 0.16 1.49
N LEU A 331 -21.83 0.32 0.25
CA LEU A 331 -20.48 0.80 -0.06
C LEU A 331 -20.35 2.33 0.09
N GLY A 332 -21.49 3.01 0.20
CA GLY A 332 -21.59 4.44 0.33
C GLY A 332 -21.32 4.95 1.75
N ARG A 333 -20.87 6.20 1.84
CA ARG A 333 -20.63 6.89 3.12
C ARG A 333 -21.87 7.62 3.65
N ALA A 334 -22.97 7.61 2.90
CA ALA A 334 -24.27 8.08 3.40
C ALA A 334 -25.21 6.91 3.71
N SER A 335 -25.99 7.08 4.75
CA SER A 335 -27.08 6.17 5.13
C SER A 335 -28.30 6.36 4.23
N THR A 336 -29.14 5.32 4.13
CA THR A 336 -30.49 5.39 3.53
C THR A 336 -31.53 4.81 4.47
N THR A 337 -32.70 5.43 4.50
CA THR A 337 -33.88 4.95 5.22
C THR A 337 -34.99 4.63 4.22
N ASN A 338 -35.92 3.76 4.60
CA ASN A 338 -37.07 3.35 3.78
C ASN A 338 -36.69 2.67 2.45
N ALA A 339 -35.56 1.96 2.39
CA ALA A 339 -35.22 1.13 1.24
C ALA A 339 -36.22 -0.03 1.12
N THR A 340 -36.54 -0.45 -0.10
CA THR A 340 -37.42 -1.59 -0.36
C THR A 340 -36.97 -2.39 -1.57
N LEU A 341 -37.38 -3.65 -1.62
CA LEU A 341 -37.12 -4.58 -2.72
C LEU A 341 -38.43 -4.75 -3.49
N VAL A 342 -38.43 -4.51 -4.80
CA VAL A 342 -39.62 -4.64 -5.67
C VAL A 342 -39.35 -5.75 -6.68
N TYR A 343 -40.34 -6.61 -6.93
CA TYR A 343 -40.30 -7.55 -8.04
C TYR A 343 -41.15 -7.04 -9.19
N VAL A 344 -40.60 -6.97 -10.40
CA VAL A 344 -41.29 -6.51 -11.61
C VAL A 344 -41.44 -7.68 -12.57
N ASP A 345 -42.69 -8.00 -12.93
CA ASP A 345 -43.05 -9.09 -13.84
C ASP A 345 -42.87 -8.69 -15.32
N GLU A 346 -42.98 -9.66 -16.24
CA GLU A 346 -42.79 -9.47 -17.70
C GLU A 346 -43.79 -8.49 -18.32
N ASP A 347 -44.99 -8.38 -17.75
CA ASP A 347 -46.03 -7.45 -18.19
C ASP A 347 -45.87 -6.03 -17.58
N GLY A 348 -44.85 -5.84 -16.73
CA GLY A 348 -44.57 -4.61 -16.01
C GLY A 348 -45.34 -4.46 -14.70
N SER A 349 -46.04 -5.48 -14.21
CA SER A 349 -46.68 -5.42 -12.90
C SER A 349 -45.65 -5.42 -11.77
N GLU A 350 -45.75 -4.45 -10.86
CA GLU A 350 -44.86 -4.31 -9.70
C GLU A 350 -45.48 -5.00 -8.47
N HIS A 351 -44.70 -5.88 -7.84
CA HIS A 351 -45.02 -6.57 -6.60
C HIS A 351 -44.10 -6.05 -5.49
N VAL A 352 -44.69 -5.39 -4.50
CA VAL A 352 -44.00 -4.84 -3.33
C VAL A 352 -44.26 -5.76 -2.13
N PRO A 353 -43.24 -6.16 -1.37
CA PRO A 353 -43.38 -7.09 -0.27
C PRO A 353 -43.98 -6.44 0.98
N TRP A 354 -44.56 -7.29 1.83
CA TRP A 354 -44.88 -6.96 3.21
C TRP A 354 -43.62 -7.03 4.07
N ILE A 355 -43.35 -5.99 4.86
CA ILE A 355 -42.25 -5.97 5.83
C ILE A 355 -42.83 -6.15 7.22
N SER A 356 -42.37 -7.19 7.92
CA SER A 356 -42.71 -7.46 9.32
C SER A 356 -41.76 -6.68 10.24
N ILE A 357 -42.15 -5.48 10.67
CA ILE A 357 -41.45 -4.75 11.75
C ILE A 357 -42.42 -4.56 12.93
N ASP A 358 -42.08 -5.11 14.10
CA ASP A 358 -42.67 -4.84 15.43
C ASP A 358 -44.17 -4.46 15.48
N GLY A 359 -45.03 -5.27 14.85
CA GLY A 359 -46.47 -5.28 15.12
C GLY A 359 -47.32 -4.14 14.50
N GLY A 360 -46.84 -3.42 13.49
CA GLY A 360 -47.65 -2.44 12.72
C GLY A 360 -47.86 -2.86 11.26
N LEU A 361 -49.12 -2.89 10.79
CA LEU A 361 -49.45 -3.17 9.38
C LEU A 361 -49.19 -1.94 8.49
N CYS A 362 -48.23 -2.04 7.57
CA CYS A 362 -48.14 -1.17 6.39
C CYS A 362 -49.05 -1.71 5.28
N SER A 363 -50.30 -1.23 5.23
CA SER A 363 -51.23 -1.47 4.12
C SER A 363 -51.93 -0.16 3.78
N LEU A 364 -51.92 0.26 2.52
CA LEU A 364 -53.01 1.06 1.97
C LEU A 364 -53.17 0.88 0.45
N ASP A 365 -54.44 0.71 0.07
CA ASP A 365 -54.98 0.56 -1.27
C ASP A 365 -54.33 1.48 -2.32
N SER A 366 -53.84 0.86 -3.38
CA SER A 366 -53.72 1.37 -4.75
C SER A 366 -52.64 2.38 -5.17
N GLN A 367 -51.82 2.97 -4.30
CA GLN A 367 -50.57 3.66 -4.71
C GLN A 367 -49.55 3.61 -3.56
N PHE A 368 -48.49 2.80 -3.68
CA PHE A 368 -47.42 2.74 -2.67
C PHE A 368 -46.68 4.08 -2.67
N ASN A 369 -46.76 4.81 -1.56
CA ASN A 369 -46.00 6.04 -1.39
C ASN A 369 -44.70 5.72 -0.64
N TYR A 370 -43.57 5.68 -1.36
CA TYR A 370 -42.24 5.37 -0.83
C TYR A 370 -41.77 6.32 0.29
N SER A 371 -42.44 7.46 0.48
CA SER A 371 -42.15 8.42 1.56
C SER A 371 -42.82 8.12 2.92
N LEU A 372 -43.57 7.02 3.06
CA LEU A 372 -44.17 6.61 4.34
C LEU A 372 -43.13 6.00 5.30
N GLN A 373 -42.89 6.71 6.41
CA GLN A 373 -41.96 6.31 7.46
C GLN A 373 -42.37 4.96 8.09
N GLY A 374 -41.48 3.96 8.04
CA GLY A 374 -41.66 2.66 8.71
C GLY A 374 -42.06 1.47 7.81
N CYS A 375 -42.16 1.66 6.49
CA CYS A 375 -42.53 0.60 5.53
C CYS A 375 -41.38 0.13 4.62
N GLY A 376 -40.13 0.27 5.09
CA GLY A 376 -38.89 -0.12 4.39
C GLY A 376 -37.80 -0.53 5.39
N PHE A 377 -36.63 -0.95 4.91
CA PHE A 377 -35.46 -1.21 5.75
C PHE A 377 -34.46 -0.06 5.70
N GLN A 378 -33.57 -0.02 6.69
CA GLN A 378 -32.50 0.96 6.80
C GLN A 378 -31.16 0.26 6.59
N VAL A 379 -30.24 0.93 5.89
CA VAL A 379 -28.84 0.51 5.82
C VAL A 379 -27.98 1.71 6.18
N ASN A 380 -27.19 1.56 7.23
CA ASN A 380 -26.27 2.62 7.67
C ASN A 380 -25.08 2.75 6.71
N ALA A 381 -24.38 3.87 6.76
CA ALA A 381 -23.13 4.09 6.03
C ALA A 381 -22.14 2.95 6.32
N THR A 382 -21.57 2.35 5.27
CA THR A 382 -20.57 1.27 5.39
C THR A 382 -20.96 0.10 6.28
N ASN A 383 -22.25 -0.27 6.29
CA ASN A 383 -22.77 -1.39 7.06
C ASN A 383 -23.46 -2.43 6.17
N THR A 384 -23.51 -3.67 6.66
CA THR A 384 -24.25 -4.78 6.03
C THR A 384 -25.53 -5.04 6.83
N THR A 385 -26.64 -5.18 6.13
CA THR A 385 -27.96 -5.45 6.73
C THR A 385 -28.57 -6.70 6.12
N ARG A 386 -29.27 -7.49 6.93
CA ARG A 386 -30.07 -8.63 6.47
C ARG A 386 -31.54 -8.37 6.76
N VAL A 387 -32.37 -8.58 5.75
CA VAL A 387 -33.80 -8.26 5.79
C VAL A 387 -34.60 -9.38 5.17
N ASN A 388 -35.71 -9.73 5.83
CA ASN A 388 -36.66 -10.72 5.33
C ASN A 388 -37.93 -10.02 4.86
N PHE A 389 -38.39 -10.41 3.68
CA PHE A 389 -39.57 -9.89 3.00
C PHE A 389 -40.59 -11.00 2.79
N ASP A 390 -41.87 -10.67 2.94
CA ASP A 390 -42.97 -11.57 2.58
C ASP A 390 -43.65 -11.04 1.31
N PHE A 391 -43.49 -11.74 0.20
CA PHE A 391 -44.11 -11.38 -1.07
C PHE A 391 -45.49 -12.04 -1.26
N GLY A 392 -45.97 -12.83 -0.29
CA GLY A 392 -47.19 -13.64 -0.45
C GLY A 392 -47.04 -14.74 -1.51
N ASP A 393 -48.15 -15.26 -2.02
CA ASP A 393 -48.15 -16.33 -3.03
C ASP A 393 -47.92 -15.76 -4.46
N ILE A 394 -46.73 -15.22 -4.72
CA ILE A 394 -46.33 -14.79 -6.08
C ILE A 394 -45.53 -15.89 -6.79
N GLU A 395 -45.86 -16.18 -8.04
CA GLU A 395 -45.02 -17.03 -8.90
C GLU A 395 -44.03 -16.14 -9.66
N LEU A 396 -42.72 -16.38 -9.49
CA LEU A 396 -41.70 -15.67 -10.26
C LEU A 396 -41.77 -16.13 -11.73
N SER A 397 -41.96 -15.17 -12.63
CA SER A 397 -41.87 -15.38 -14.08
C SER A 397 -40.41 -15.51 -14.54
N GLY A 398 -40.22 -16.11 -15.72
CA GLY A 398 -38.89 -16.42 -16.27
C GLY A 398 -38.06 -15.20 -16.65
N ASN A 399 -38.69 -14.08 -17.02
CA ASN A 399 -38.00 -12.82 -17.34
C ASN A 399 -38.29 -11.66 -16.37
N GLY A 400 -38.99 -11.90 -15.24
CA GLY A 400 -39.16 -10.88 -14.20
C GLY A 400 -37.85 -10.57 -13.48
N LYS A 401 -37.76 -9.39 -12.86
CA LYS A 401 -36.54 -8.90 -12.20
C LYS A 401 -36.82 -8.28 -10.84
N PHE A 402 -35.86 -8.40 -9.93
CA PHE A 402 -35.86 -7.68 -8.66
C PHE A 402 -35.16 -6.34 -8.81
N GLN A 403 -35.69 -5.31 -8.17
CA GLN A 403 -35.15 -3.96 -8.14
C GLN A 403 -35.11 -3.42 -6.72
N LEU A 404 -34.05 -2.69 -6.37
CA LEU A 404 -33.94 -1.95 -5.12
C LEU A 404 -34.40 -0.52 -5.33
N HIS A 405 -35.29 -0.05 -4.47
CA HIS A 405 -35.78 1.32 -4.46
C HIS A 405 -35.39 1.98 -3.14
N TYR A 406 -34.56 3.02 -3.18
CA TYR A 406 -34.05 3.67 -1.97
C TYR A 406 -33.65 5.14 -2.22
N GLN A 407 -33.48 5.94 -1.17
CA GLN A 407 -33.01 7.32 -1.32
C GLN A 407 -31.49 7.39 -1.36
N LYS A 408 -30.91 8.28 -2.16
CA LYS A 408 -29.46 8.51 -2.17
C LYS A 408 -28.92 8.86 -0.76
N ARG A 409 -29.73 9.53 0.07
CA ARG A 409 -29.38 10.04 1.42
C ARG A 409 -30.64 10.12 2.30
N VAL A 410 -30.47 10.11 3.62
CA VAL A 410 -31.55 10.25 4.64
C VAL A 410 -32.11 11.67 4.81
N ILE A 411 -32.15 12.47 3.75
CA ILE A 411 -32.80 13.78 3.73
C ILE A 411 -34.07 13.75 2.87
N ASP A 412 -35.11 14.46 3.29
CA ASP A 412 -36.39 14.49 2.59
C ASP A 412 -36.28 15.03 1.15
N SER A 413 -35.35 15.96 0.92
CA SER A 413 -35.00 16.51 -0.40
C SER A 413 -34.18 15.54 -1.27
N SER A 414 -33.72 14.40 -0.73
CA SER A 414 -32.90 13.45 -1.46
C SER A 414 -33.72 12.71 -2.50
N MET A 415 -33.09 12.46 -3.63
CA MET A 415 -33.69 11.71 -4.72
C MET A 415 -33.76 10.21 -4.42
N TRP A 416 -34.79 9.60 -4.97
CA TRP A 416 -34.93 8.15 -5.03
C TRP A 416 -34.17 7.58 -6.23
N VAL A 417 -33.58 6.41 -6.03
CA VAL A 417 -32.89 5.64 -7.05
C VAL A 417 -33.50 4.23 -7.10
N THR A 418 -33.55 3.71 -8.33
CA THR A 418 -33.98 2.35 -8.62
C THR A 418 -32.82 1.63 -9.29
N GLU A 419 -32.38 0.52 -8.71
CA GLU A 419 -31.24 -0.26 -9.21
C GLU A 419 -31.64 -1.74 -9.38
N ASP A 420 -31.31 -2.32 -10.53
CA ASP A 420 -31.64 -3.72 -10.85
C ASP A 420 -30.75 -4.67 -10.02
N VAL A 421 -31.36 -5.70 -9.43
CA VAL A 421 -30.64 -6.78 -8.76
C VAL A 421 -30.15 -7.77 -9.82
N PRO A 422 -28.84 -8.05 -9.90
CA PRO A 422 -28.31 -9.01 -10.87
C PRO A 422 -28.96 -10.39 -10.72
N GLY A 423 -29.45 -10.97 -11.82
CA GLY A 423 -30.21 -12.23 -11.79
C GLY A 423 -29.43 -13.44 -11.27
N ASN A 424 -28.10 -13.41 -11.30
CA ASN A 424 -27.23 -14.43 -10.70
C ASN A 424 -27.21 -14.41 -9.16
N MET A 425 -27.66 -13.32 -8.54
CA MET A 425 -27.76 -13.18 -7.08
C MET A 425 -29.05 -13.80 -6.51
N VAL A 426 -30.01 -14.16 -7.38
CA VAL A 426 -31.32 -14.70 -7.00
C VAL A 426 -31.27 -16.22 -6.96
N ILE A 427 -31.32 -16.80 -5.76
CA ILE A 427 -31.32 -18.25 -5.56
C ILE A 427 -32.77 -18.70 -5.28
N SER A 428 -33.43 -19.28 -6.29
CA SER A 428 -34.80 -19.82 -6.15
C SER A 428 -34.78 -21.23 -5.56
N GLY A 429 -35.56 -21.45 -4.49
CA GLY A 429 -35.67 -22.71 -3.76
C GLY A 429 -36.32 -23.86 -4.54
N ILE A 430 -35.62 -24.42 -5.53
CA ILE A 430 -35.85 -25.80 -5.98
C ILE A 430 -34.53 -26.56 -5.85
N ILE A 431 -34.41 -27.27 -4.73
CA ILE A 431 -33.52 -28.41 -4.45
C ILE A 431 -32.27 -28.48 -5.34
N ALA A 432 -31.21 -27.80 -4.91
CA ALA A 432 -29.85 -28.28 -5.09
C ALA A 432 -29.27 -28.61 -3.71
N SER A 433 -29.67 -29.78 -3.21
CA SER A 433 -28.92 -30.48 -2.19
C SER A 433 -27.50 -30.73 -2.71
N GLY A 434 -26.52 -30.13 -2.06
CA GLY A 434 -25.13 -30.59 -2.11
C GLY A 434 -24.20 -29.74 -2.96
N GLY A 435 -23.28 -29.06 -2.25
CA GLY A 435 -21.96 -28.75 -2.76
C GLY A 435 -21.76 -27.30 -3.20
N ASP A 436 -21.38 -26.44 -2.26
CA ASP A 436 -20.36 -25.44 -2.56
C ASP A 436 -19.29 -25.38 -1.46
N ILE A 437 -18.74 -26.57 -1.17
CA ILE A 437 -17.45 -26.74 -0.49
C ILE A 437 -16.30 -26.67 -1.54
N PHE A 438 -16.61 -26.60 -2.84
CA PHE A 438 -15.67 -26.94 -3.91
C PHE A 438 -15.10 -25.75 -4.73
N SER A 439 -15.27 -24.49 -4.31
CA SER A 439 -14.42 -23.39 -4.80
C SER A 439 -13.13 -23.24 -3.99
N ASP A 440 -13.12 -23.68 -2.72
CA ASP A 440 -11.95 -23.80 -1.85
C ASP A 440 -11.13 -25.09 -2.10
N ASP A 441 -11.65 -26.03 -2.90
CA ASP A 441 -11.04 -27.36 -3.05
C ASP A 441 -9.73 -27.37 -3.83
N ILE A 442 -9.42 -26.41 -4.72
CA ILE A 442 -8.07 -26.37 -5.33
C ILE A 442 -7.02 -25.87 -4.32
N ARG A 443 -7.41 -24.95 -3.40
CA ARG A 443 -6.55 -24.43 -2.31
C ARG A 443 -6.22 -25.56 -1.34
N PHE A 444 -7.26 -26.28 -0.91
CA PHE A 444 -7.13 -27.45 -0.05
C PHE A 444 -6.46 -28.62 -0.76
N LEU A 445 -6.72 -28.88 -2.04
CA LEU A 445 -6.11 -29.96 -2.80
C LEU A 445 -4.62 -29.69 -3.05
N PHE A 446 -4.19 -28.45 -3.30
CA PHE A 446 -2.77 -28.10 -3.37
C PHE A 446 -2.09 -28.33 -2.02
N LEU A 447 -2.66 -27.80 -0.92
CA LEU A 447 -2.11 -27.99 0.43
C LEU A 447 -2.13 -29.46 0.87
N PHE A 448 -3.20 -30.19 0.55
CA PHE A 448 -3.39 -31.61 0.84
C PHE A 448 -2.48 -32.48 -0.02
N LEU A 449 -2.22 -32.14 -1.28
CA LEU A 449 -1.23 -32.80 -2.14
C LEU A 449 0.19 -32.51 -1.65
N VAL A 450 0.49 -31.29 -1.22
CA VAL A 450 1.77 -30.90 -0.60
C VAL A 450 1.98 -31.68 0.71
N ILE A 451 0.96 -31.75 1.57
CA ILE A 451 0.97 -32.51 2.83
C ILE A 451 1.05 -34.02 2.56
N LEU A 452 0.32 -34.57 1.58
CA LEU A 452 0.39 -35.98 1.18
C LEU A 452 1.75 -36.32 0.58
N MET A 453 2.33 -35.45 -0.25
CA MET A 453 3.67 -35.63 -0.79
C MET A 453 4.70 -35.58 0.33
N ALA A 454 4.58 -34.65 1.29
CA ALA A 454 5.45 -34.55 2.46
C ALA A 454 5.30 -35.74 3.42
N LEU A 455 4.08 -36.21 3.70
CA LEU A 455 3.79 -37.37 4.54
C LEU A 455 4.20 -38.68 3.86
N ASN A 456 3.99 -38.84 2.55
CA ASN A 456 4.43 -40.00 1.79
C ASN A 456 5.96 -40.03 1.66
N ALA A 457 6.59 -38.86 1.48
CA ALA A 457 8.04 -38.69 1.55
C ALA A 457 8.60 -39.06 2.94
N ALA A 458 7.99 -38.56 4.01
CA ALA A 458 8.39 -38.86 5.40
C ALA A 458 8.16 -40.33 5.78
N TRP A 459 7.02 -40.92 5.38
CA TRP A 459 6.67 -42.31 5.65
C TRP A 459 7.55 -43.30 4.87
N ARG A 460 7.85 -43.02 3.59
CA ARG A 460 8.79 -43.82 2.80
C ARG A 460 10.24 -43.65 3.25
N GLY A 461 10.62 -42.46 3.74
CA GLY A 461 11.93 -42.20 4.35
C GLY A 461 12.12 -42.99 5.64
N ARG A 462 11.12 -43.02 6.53
CA ARG A 462 11.19 -43.72 7.83
C ARG A 462 11.21 -45.25 7.69
N ARG A 463 10.39 -45.80 6.79
CA ARG A 463 10.28 -47.26 6.58
C ARG A 463 11.52 -47.88 5.91
N ASN A 464 12.33 -47.07 5.23
CA ASN A 464 13.59 -47.51 4.63
C ASN A 464 14.83 -47.16 5.45
N LEU A 465 14.79 -46.17 6.35
CA LEU A 465 15.85 -45.97 7.33
C LEU A 465 16.00 -47.21 8.23
N ASP A 466 14.87 -47.83 8.62
CA ASP A 466 14.86 -49.10 9.37
C ASP A 466 15.36 -50.32 8.56
N ASN A 467 15.27 -50.27 7.22
CA ASN A 467 15.76 -51.33 6.34
C ASN A 467 17.23 -51.12 5.93
N GLN A 468 17.69 -49.88 5.82
CA GLN A 468 19.04 -49.51 5.38
C GLN A 468 20.04 -49.48 6.55
N ILE A 469 19.61 -49.13 7.77
CA ILE A 469 20.40 -49.35 9.00
C ILE A 469 20.67 -50.85 9.24
N LYS A 470 19.79 -51.74 8.75
CA LYS A 470 20.03 -53.20 8.77
C LYS A 470 20.99 -53.69 7.67
N SER A 471 21.14 -52.98 6.55
CA SER A 471 22.00 -53.41 5.43
C SER A 471 23.37 -52.74 5.41
N GLU A 472 23.51 -51.48 5.86
CA GLU A 472 24.78 -50.74 5.84
C GLU A 472 25.76 -51.14 6.95
N VAL A 473 25.34 -51.99 7.90
CA VAL A 473 26.27 -52.64 8.86
C VAL A 473 27.11 -53.74 8.20
N PHE A 474 26.82 -54.18 6.96
CA PHE A 474 27.44 -55.36 6.36
C PHE A 474 28.30 -55.17 5.09
N SER A 475 28.48 -53.97 4.55
CA SER A 475 29.41 -53.80 3.41
C SER A 475 29.86 -52.36 3.21
N ALA A 476 30.92 -51.97 3.91
CA ALA A 476 31.65 -50.73 3.66
C ALA A 476 33.10 -51.05 3.32
N GLU A 477 33.33 -51.69 2.18
CA GLU A 477 34.64 -51.78 1.54
C GLU A 477 34.44 -52.20 0.08
N ALA A 478 34.52 -51.24 -0.85
CA ALA A 478 35.07 -51.36 -2.22
C ALA A 478 34.38 -50.42 -3.24
N ASN A 479 35.25 -49.74 -4.00
CA ASN A 479 35.08 -49.23 -5.37
C ASN A 479 34.34 -47.91 -5.60
N PHE A 480 35.12 -46.83 -5.56
CA PHE A 480 34.90 -45.59 -6.31
C PHE A 480 35.36 -45.81 -7.76
N SER A 481 34.42 -45.98 -8.70
CA SER A 481 34.70 -45.99 -10.14
C SER A 481 33.55 -45.35 -10.91
N SER A 482 33.88 -44.23 -11.57
CA SER A 482 33.30 -43.64 -12.79
C SER A 482 31.82 -43.84 -13.14
N SER A 483 31.14 -42.71 -13.36
CA SER A 483 29.84 -42.51 -14.05
C SER A 483 28.55 -42.66 -13.23
N GLU A 484 28.44 -42.01 -12.06
CA GLU A 484 27.11 -41.77 -11.50
C GLU A 484 26.40 -40.66 -12.30
N ASN A 485 25.44 -41.07 -13.13
CA ASN A 485 24.35 -40.24 -13.60
C ASN A 485 23.72 -39.53 -12.39
N VAL A 486 24.11 -38.29 -12.12
CA VAL A 486 23.50 -37.47 -11.08
C VAL A 486 22.03 -37.29 -11.48
N ARG A 487 21.13 -38.05 -10.84
CA ARG A 487 19.69 -37.88 -10.99
C ARG A 487 19.35 -36.50 -10.45
N ILE A 488 19.18 -35.54 -11.36
CA ILE A 488 18.89 -34.13 -11.04
C ILE A 488 17.62 -34.05 -10.18
N PHE A 489 16.56 -34.77 -10.57
CA PHE A 489 15.30 -34.89 -9.86
C PHE A 489 15.27 -36.15 -8.97
N ASP A 490 16.10 -36.18 -7.92
CA ASP A 490 16.03 -37.21 -6.88
C ASP A 490 15.54 -36.61 -5.56
N THR A 491 14.24 -36.79 -5.31
CA THR A 491 13.53 -36.30 -4.11
C THR A 491 14.04 -36.97 -2.83
N ARG A 492 14.45 -38.25 -2.88
CA ARG A 492 14.99 -38.97 -1.70
C ARG A 492 16.31 -38.36 -1.27
N ALA A 493 17.19 -38.13 -2.24
CA ALA A 493 18.45 -37.47 -1.96
C ALA A 493 18.23 -36.03 -1.48
N GLY A 494 17.23 -35.31 -2.02
CA GLY A 494 16.87 -33.96 -1.56
C GLY A 494 16.43 -33.91 -0.09
N ILE A 495 15.59 -34.85 0.36
CA ILE A 495 15.17 -34.97 1.77
C ILE A 495 16.36 -35.32 2.67
N ARG A 496 17.26 -36.17 2.20
CA ARG A 496 18.47 -36.50 2.97
C ARG A 496 19.38 -35.28 3.15
N ASP A 497 19.52 -34.47 2.09
CA ASP A 497 20.35 -33.26 2.10
C ASP A 497 19.83 -32.21 3.10
N LEU A 498 18.52 -32.17 3.40
CA LEU A 498 17.93 -31.29 4.43
C LEU A 498 18.45 -31.56 5.84
N PHE A 499 18.78 -32.81 6.16
CA PHE A 499 19.19 -33.20 7.52
C PHE A 499 20.69 -33.53 7.63
N MET A 500 21.39 -33.69 6.51
CA MET A 500 22.82 -34.02 6.48
C MET A 500 23.66 -32.84 6.02
N ARG A 501 24.32 -32.17 6.97
CA ARG A 501 25.26 -31.07 6.70
C ARG A 501 26.48 -31.55 5.89
N PRO A 502 26.75 -30.98 4.71
CA PRO A 502 27.99 -31.23 3.97
C PRO A 502 29.22 -30.70 4.71
N SER A 503 30.38 -31.33 4.49
CA SER A 503 31.64 -30.96 5.17
C SER A 503 32.19 -29.58 4.83
N PHE A 504 31.73 -28.96 3.73
CA PHE A 504 32.15 -27.63 3.29
C PHE A 504 31.27 -26.49 3.83
N HIS A 505 30.14 -26.80 4.48
CA HIS A 505 29.35 -25.77 5.17
C HIS A 505 30.04 -25.36 6.46
N GLU A 506 30.01 -24.06 6.77
CA GLU A 506 30.42 -23.55 8.07
C GLU A 506 29.23 -23.62 9.05
N PRO A 507 29.28 -24.49 10.08
CA PRO A 507 28.17 -24.72 11.01
C PRO A 507 27.64 -23.46 11.68
N VAL A 508 28.55 -22.54 11.99
CA VAL A 508 28.24 -21.26 12.65
C VAL A 508 27.36 -20.41 11.75
N VAL A 509 27.73 -20.27 10.47
CA VAL A 509 27.00 -19.42 9.51
C VAL A 509 25.61 -20.01 9.21
N ASP A 510 25.50 -21.33 9.07
CA ASP A 510 24.19 -21.99 8.96
C ASP A 510 23.30 -21.67 10.18
N GLY A 511 23.86 -21.72 11.39
CA GLY A 511 23.13 -21.41 12.61
C GLY A 511 22.62 -19.98 12.66
N VAL A 512 23.44 -19.00 12.24
CA VAL A 512 23.03 -17.60 12.17
C VAL A 512 21.89 -17.42 11.16
N ARG A 513 21.98 -18.08 10.00
CA ARG A 513 20.93 -18.06 8.97
C ARG A 513 19.60 -18.63 9.48
N ALA A 514 19.65 -19.71 10.25
CA ALA A 514 18.46 -20.31 10.86
C ALA A 514 17.81 -19.36 11.89
N ILE A 515 18.62 -18.70 12.72
CA ILE A 515 18.10 -17.72 13.68
C ILE A 515 17.50 -16.52 12.95
N ALA A 516 18.17 -16.02 11.91
CA ALA A 516 17.70 -14.90 11.11
C ALA A 516 16.31 -15.17 10.50
N VAL A 517 16.11 -16.30 9.81
CA VAL A 517 14.79 -16.63 9.25
C VAL A 517 13.74 -16.82 10.33
N LEU A 518 14.06 -17.49 11.45
CA LEU A 518 13.09 -17.70 12.51
C LEU A 518 12.65 -16.38 13.16
N TRP A 519 13.58 -15.42 13.30
CA TRP A 519 13.25 -14.10 13.81
C TRP A 519 12.31 -13.36 12.85
N VAL A 520 12.62 -13.36 11.55
CA VAL A 520 11.75 -12.78 10.52
C VAL A 520 10.35 -13.42 10.53
N LEU A 521 10.28 -14.76 10.60
CA LEU A 521 9.00 -15.48 10.64
C LEU A 521 8.19 -15.14 11.90
N LEU A 522 8.84 -15.03 13.06
CA LEU A 522 8.17 -14.71 14.32
C LEU A 522 7.65 -13.27 14.31
N PHE A 523 8.44 -12.31 13.80
CA PHE A 523 8.02 -10.93 13.66
C PHE A 523 6.81 -10.82 12.74
N HIS A 524 6.89 -11.35 11.51
CA HIS A 524 5.76 -11.28 10.57
C HIS A 524 4.54 -12.05 11.07
N ALA A 525 4.72 -13.17 11.75
CA ALA A 525 3.60 -13.91 12.33
C ALA A 525 2.89 -13.11 13.44
N TRP A 526 3.61 -12.26 14.19
CA TRP A 526 2.99 -11.33 15.13
C TRP A 526 2.40 -10.10 14.43
N PHE A 527 3.12 -9.52 13.47
CA PHE A 527 2.75 -8.32 12.72
C PHE A 527 1.46 -8.51 11.91
N PHE A 528 1.36 -9.57 11.10
CA PHE A 528 0.15 -9.88 10.31
C PHE A 528 -1.03 -10.36 11.16
N HIS A 529 -0.82 -10.53 12.47
CA HIS A 529 -1.88 -10.81 13.43
C HIS A 529 -2.53 -9.55 14.00
N ASN A 530 -2.15 -8.37 13.50
CA ASN A 530 -2.79 -7.09 13.80
C ASN A 530 -4.32 -7.15 13.50
N PRO A 531 -5.17 -6.57 14.37
CA PRO A 531 -6.62 -6.46 14.15
C PRO A 531 -7.05 -5.96 12.77
N GLU A 532 -6.28 -5.10 12.11
CA GLU A 532 -6.54 -4.61 10.74
C GLU A 532 -6.45 -5.70 9.67
N TRP A 533 -5.60 -6.71 9.91
CA TRP A 533 -5.30 -7.81 8.99
C TRP A 533 -6.00 -9.11 9.38
N THR A 534 -6.79 -9.06 10.45
CA THR A 534 -7.68 -10.15 10.88
C THR A 534 -9.11 -9.65 10.80
N SER A 535 -10.12 -10.54 10.87
CA SER A 535 -11.54 -10.19 10.68
C SER A 535 -12.15 -9.35 11.82
N GLY A 536 -11.50 -8.24 12.22
CA GLY A 536 -11.94 -7.29 13.25
C GLY A 536 -11.88 -7.82 14.69
N HIS A 537 -11.24 -8.96 14.94
CA HIS A 537 -11.15 -9.54 16.28
C HIS A 537 -9.98 -8.91 17.07
N GLU A 538 -10.27 -8.22 18.16
CA GLU A 538 -9.24 -7.71 19.08
C GLU A 538 -8.42 -8.87 19.69
N ILE A 539 -7.10 -8.84 19.50
CA ILE A 539 -6.15 -9.80 20.09
C ILE A 539 -5.32 -9.08 21.17
N PRO A 540 -5.61 -9.29 22.47
CA PRO A 540 -4.98 -8.57 23.58
C PRO A 540 -3.44 -8.69 23.66
N TRP A 541 -2.87 -9.75 23.09
CA TRP A 541 -1.41 -9.95 23.09
C TRP A 541 -0.67 -9.09 22.08
N TYR A 542 -1.33 -8.58 21.04
CA TYR A 542 -0.69 -7.78 20.00
C TYR A 542 -0.06 -6.51 20.59
N GLU A 543 -0.85 -5.70 21.30
CA GLU A 543 -0.38 -4.46 21.95
C GLU A 543 0.58 -4.73 23.12
N SER A 544 0.38 -5.83 23.85
CA SER A 544 1.20 -6.18 25.02
C SER A 544 2.69 -6.40 24.70
N VAL A 545 3.03 -6.68 23.43
CA VAL A 545 4.42 -6.80 22.96
C VAL A 545 5.15 -5.46 23.08
N PHE A 546 4.45 -4.36 22.84
CA PHE A 546 5.01 -3.02 22.90
C PHE A 546 5.26 -2.55 24.35
N GLU A 547 4.52 -3.07 25.32
CA GLU A 547 4.61 -2.71 26.75
C GLU A 547 5.65 -3.52 27.52
N ASN A 548 6.00 -4.72 27.04
CA ASN A 548 6.85 -5.64 27.79
C ASN A 548 8.29 -5.67 27.25
N PRO A 549 9.30 -5.24 28.04
CA PRO A 549 10.70 -5.21 27.64
C PRO A 549 11.25 -6.56 27.13
N MET A 550 10.67 -7.68 27.54
CA MET A 550 11.09 -9.02 27.11
C MET A 550 10.72 -9.36 25.66
N PHE A 551 9.79 -8.61 25.05
CA PHE A 551 9.33 -8.85 23.67
C PHE A 551 9.79 -7.77 22.68
N LEU A 552 10.53 -6.75 23.11
CA LEU A 552 11.02 -5.68 22.22
C LEU A 552 11.92 -6.18 21.08
N TRP A 553 12.64 -7.29 21.31
CA TRP A 553 13.40 -7.94 20.25
C TRP A 553 12.50 -8.41 19.10
N LEU A 554 11.23 -8.74 19.36
CA LEU A 554 10.28 -9.17 18.34
C LEU A 554 9.96 -8.00 17.41
N VAL A 555 9.66 -6.82 17.97
CA VAL A 555 9.37 -5.57 17.24
C VAL A 555 10.52 -5.18 16.31
N GLN A 556 11.76 -5.49 16.69
CA GLN A 556 12.96 -5.26 15.88
C GLN A 556 13.17 -6.34 14.79
N GLY A 557 12.11 -6.86 14.18
CA GLY A 557 12.16 -7.94 13.18
C GLY A 557 13.04 -7.64 11.97
N GLY A 558 13.17 -6.37 11.58
CA GLY A 558 14.10 -5.93 10.52
C GLY A 558 15.57 -6.28 10.79
N LEU A 559 15.98 -6.44 12.05
CA LEU A 559 17.33 -6.89 12.39
C LEU A 559 17.59 -8.34 11.92
N GLY A 560 16.54 -9.17 11.81
CA GLY A 560 16.64 -10.50 11.21
C GLY A 560 17.08 -10.43 9.74
N VAL A 561 16.58 -9.46 8.98
CA VAL A 561 17.03 -9.19 7.60
C VAL A 561 18.46 -8.64 7.59
N ASP A 562 18.82 -7.76 8.53
CA ASP A 562 20.19 -7.26 8.64
C ASP A 562 21.21 -8.39 8.93
N MET A 563 20.81 -9.45 9.65
CA MET A 563 21.64 -10.64 9.82
C MET A 563 21.90 -11.34 8.47
N PHE A 564 20.88 -11.43 7.59
CA PHE A 564 21.05 -11.95 6.23
C PHE A 564 22.02 -11.10 5.42
N PHE A 565 21.88 -9.77 5.43
CA PHE A 565 22.79 -8.86 4.75
C PHE A 565 24.26 -9.07 5.16
N VAL A 566 24.55 -9.19 6.47
CA VAL A 566 25.91 -9.46 6.95
C VAL A 566 26.42 -10.83 6.48
N ILE A 567 25.58 -11.87 6.55
CA ILE A 567 25.96 -13.22 6.10
C ILE A 567 26.20 -13.25 4.58
N SER A 568 25.31 -12.63 3.81
CA SER A 568 25.38 -12.52 2.35
C SER A 568 26.64 -11.81 1.92
N GLY A 569 26.95 -10.66 2.53
CA GLY A 569 28.21 -9.95 2.34
C GLY A 569 29.43 -10.80 2.69
N PHE A 570 29.40 -11.52 3.82
CA PHE A 570 30.50 -12.37 4.26
C PHE A 570 30.76 -13.54 3.31
N LEU A 571 29.71 -14.28 2.92
CA LEU A 571 29.83 -15.43 2.04
C LEU A 571 30.25 -15.03 0.63
N ILE A 572 29.60 -14.02 0.06
CA ILE A 572 29.92 -13.57 -1.30
C ILE A 572 31.32 -12.95 -1.34
N GLY A 573 31.66 -12.13 -0.36
CA GLY A 573 32.98 -11.51 -0.24
C GLY A 573 34.07 -12.58 -0.13
N ALA A 574 33.87 -13.59 0.71
CA ALA A 574 34.86 -14.65 0.90
C ALA A 574 35.10 -15.46 -0.38
N ILE A 575 34.05 -15.72 -1.15
CA ILE A 575 34.14 -16.47 -2.41
C ILE A 575 34.85 -15.65 -3.48
N LEU A 576 34.39 -14.42 -3.71
CA LEU A 576 34.98 -13.53 -4.70
C LEU A 576 36.47 -13.29 -4.38
N LEU A 577 36.81 -13.02 -3.12
CA LEU A 577 38.21 -12.83 -2.70
C LEU A 577 39.06 -14.10 -2.85
N LYS A 578 38.53 -15.28 -2.50
CA LYS A 578 39.24 -16.56 -2.71
C LYS A 578 39.50 -16.82 -4.20
N GLU A 579 38.56 -16.47 -5.07
CA GLU A 579 38.71 -16.64 -6.53
C GLU A 579 39.72 -15.66 -7.12
N ILE A 580 39.62 -14.37 -6.75
CA ILE A 580 40.54 -13.30 -7.18
C ILE A 580 41.98 -13.63 -6.75
N ASN A 581 42.17 -14.05 -5.49
CA ASN A 581 43.49 -14.41 -4.97
C ASN A 581 44.10 -15.64 -5.67
N ARG A 582 43.29 -16.50 -6.31
CA ARG A 582 43.77 -17.73 -6.98
C ARG A 582 44.00 -17.58 -8.47
N SER A 583 43.20 -16.75 -9.15
CA SER A 583 43.16 -16.69 -10.63
C SER A 583 43.53 -15.34 -11.23
N ASP A 584 43.90 -14.34 -10.40
CA ASP A 584 44.19 -12.95 -10.79
C ASP A 584 43.08 -12.32 -11.68
N GLY A 585 41.85 -12.80 -11.55
CA GLY A 585 40.66 -12.39 -12.30
C GLY A 585 39.38 -12.97 -11.68
N LEU A 586 38.24 -12.74 -12.34
CA LEU A 586 36.94 -13.25 -11.90
C LEU A 586 36.13 -13.78 -13.09
N ASN A 587 35.60 -14.99 -13.01
CA ASN A 587 34.69 -15.49 -14.04
C ASN A 587 33.25 -15.05 -13.73
N MET A 588 32.91 -13.85 -14.22
CA MET A 588 31.57 -13.26 -14.06
C MET A 588 30.46 -14.16 -14.62
N ARG A 589 30.67 -14.83 -15.75
CA ARG A 589 29.65 -15.72 -16.35
C ARG A 589 29.33 -16.88 -15.43
N ARG A 590 30.35 -17.54 -14.90
CA ARG A 590 30.21 -18.64 -13.94
C ARG A 590 29.54 -18.19 -12.64
N PHE A 591 29.89 -17.01 -12.16
CA PHE A 591 29.30 -16.41 -10.97
C PHE A 591 27.78 -16.21 -11.13
N TYR A 592 27.35 -15.43 -12.12
CA TYR A 592 25.94 -15.11 -12.33
C TYR A 592 25.11 -16.34 -12.73
N ALA A 593 25.67 -17.25 -13.54
CA ALA A 593 24.92 -18.42 -13.99
C ALA A 593 24.64 -19.42 -12.83
N ARG A 594 25.57 -19.56 -11.87
CA ARG A 594 25.33 -20.36 -10.65
C ARG A 594 24.29 -19.71 -9.73
N ARG A 595 24.31 -18.37 -9.66
CA ARG A 595 23.38 -17.58 -8.87
C ARG A 595 21.96 -17.63 -9.42
N PHE A 596 21.81 -17.49 -10.73
CA PHE A 596 20.55 -17.67 -11.45
C PHE A 596 19.91 -19.02 -11.10
N LEU A 597 20.67 -20.12 -11.21
CA LEU A 597 20.18 -21.46 -10.85
C LEU A 597 19.86 -21.66 -9.35
N ARG A 598 20.28 -20.73 -8.48
CA ARG A 598 19.97 -20.78 -7.05
C ARG A 598 18.61 -20.14 -6.75
N LEU A 599 18.39 -18.95 -7.30
CA LEU A 599 17.35 -18.04 -6.85
C LEU A 599 16.15 -18.05 -7.78
N VAL A 600 16.39 -17.73 -9.06
CA VAL A 600 15.34 -17.37 -10.02
C VAL A 600 14.30 -18.48 -10.21
N PRO A 601 14.65 -19.76 -10.41
CA PRO A 601 13.64 -20.80 -10.59
C PRO A 601 12.68 -20.95 -9.41
N VAL A 602 13.19 -20.88 -8.18
CA VAL A 602 12.35 -20.99 -6.98
C VAL A 602 11.54 -19.71 -6.80
N TYR A 603 12.15 -18.56 -7.08
CA TYR A 603 11.47 -17.29 -6.96
C TYR A 603 10.27 -17.19 -7.91
N LEU A 604 10.43 -17.56 -9.18
CA LEU A 604 9.33 -17.59 -10.16
C LEU A 604 8.22 -18.56 -9.75
N VAL A 605 8.56 -19.71 -9.16
CA VAL A 605 7.55 -20.65 -8.64
C VAL A 605 6.80 -20.07 -7.45
N ALA A 606 7.49 -19.36 -6.55
CA ALA A 606 6.86 -18.65 -5.45
C ALA A 606 5.98 -17.49 -5.96
N MET A 607 6.41 -16.75 -6.98
CA MET A 607 5.59 -15.70 -7.61
C MET A 607 4.31 -16.26 -8.23
N MET A 608 4.39 -17.40 -8.93
CA MET A 608 3.18 -18.07 -9.44
C MET A 608 2.23 -18.49 -8.31
N ALA A 609 2.78 -18.93 -7.16
CA ALA A 609 1.96 -19.20 -5.98
C ALA A 609 1.38 -17.89 -5.40
N ALA A 610 2.13 -16.80 -5.39
CA ALA A 610 1.70 -15.49 -4.89
C ALA A 610 0.48 -14.95 -5.66
N VAL A 611 0.43 -15.12 -7.00
CA VAL A 611 -0.75 -14.72 -7.81
C VAL A 611 -2.03 -15.34 -7.24
N TYR A 612 -1.93 -16.58 -6.75
CA TYR A 612 -3.06 -17.30 -6.20
C TYR A 612 -3.37 -16.97 -4.74
N PHE A 613 -2.34 -16.87 -3.89
CA PHE A 613 -2.51 -16.59 -2.45
C PHE A 613 -2.84 -15.13 -2.15
N LEU A 614 -2.44 -14.20 -3.01
CA LEU A 614 -2.73 -12.77 -2.91
C LEU A 614 -3.92 -12.34 -3.79
N GLU A 615 -4.65 -13.31 -4.35
CA GLU A 615 -5.86 -13.06 -5.17
C GLU A 615 -5.67 -12.07 -6.34
N GLY A 616 -4.43 -12.03 -6.89
CA GLY A 616 -4.07 -11.15 -8.01
C GLY A 616 -3.73 -9.71 -7.63
N HIS A 617 -3.70 -9.35 -6.34
CA HIS A 617 -3.34 -8.01 -5.88
C HIS A 617 -1.95 -7.59 -6.42
N ASN A 618 -1.85 -6.41 -7.02
CA ASN A 618 -0.65 -5.80 -7.63
C ASN A 618 0.06 -6.66 -8.69
N VAL A 619 -0.62 -7.65 -9.29
CA VAL A 619 0.02 -8.60 -10.23
C VAL A 619 0.56 -7.92 -11.49
N GLU A 620 -0.03 -6.81 -11.90
CA GLU A 620 0.43 -5.94 -12.98
C GLU A 620 1.86 -5.42 -12.75
N ASN A 621 2.29 -5.30 -11.50
CA ASN A 621 3.65 -4.89 -11.11
C ASN A 621 4.61 -6.06 -10.88
N ALA A 622 4.20 -7.30 -11.15
CA ALA A 622 5.06 -8.48 -11.00
C ALA A 622 6.35 -8.42 -11.85
N TRP A 623 6.37 -7.62 -12.93
CA TRP A 623 7.57 -7.38 -13.72
C TRP A 623 8.71 -6.76 -12.88
N ALA A 624 8.39 -5.92 -11.90
CA ALA A 624 9.39 -5.28 -11.04
C ALA A 624 10.06 -6.32 -10.14
N ASN A 625 9.30 -7.28 -9.58
CA ASN A 625 9.85 -8.41 -8.84
C ASN A 625 10.72 -9.31 -9.73
N ILE A 626 10.30 -9.63 -10.97
CA ILE A 626 11.11 -10.42 -11.93
C ILE A 626 12.48 -9.79 -12.17
N LEU A 627 12.52 -8.45 -12.25
CA LEU A 627 13.74 -7.69 -12.51
C LEU A 627 14.53 -7.32 -11.24
N TYR A 628 14.05 -7.67 -10.04
CA TYR A 628 14.61 -7.21 -8.76
C TYR A 628 14.67 -5.68 -8.64
N LEU A 629 13.58 -5.03 -9.09
CA LEU A 629 13.36 -3.58 -9.07
C LEU A 629 12.11 -3.18 -8.26
N ASN A 630 11.47 -4.13 -7.55
CA ASN A 630 10.26 -3.84 -6.79
C ASN A 630 10.48 -2.80 -5.70
N ASN A 631 11.70 -2.68 -5.15
CA ASN A 631 12.06 -1.66 -4.17
C ASN A 631 12.22 -0.23 -4.75
N PHE A 632 11.85 -0.02 -6.01
CA PHE A 632 11.71 1.31 -6.62
C PHE A 632 10.24 1.70 -6.83
N LEU A 633 9.31 0.79 -6.54
CA LEU A 633 7.88 1.07 -6.46
C LEU A 633 7.52 1.31 -5.00
N SER A 634 6.48 2.12 -4.76
CA SER A 634 5.94 2.27 -3.41
C SER A 634 5.51 0.92 -2.87
N ILE A 635 5.68 0.68 -1.56
CA ILE A 635 5.34 -0.59 -0.91
C ILE A 635 3.89 -1.04 -1.22
N ASP A 636 2.96 -0.09 -1.35
CA ASP A 636 1.55 -0.36 -1.65
C ASP A 636 1.32 -0.86 -3.08
N ASP A 637 2.25 -0.58 -4.01
CA ASP A 637 2.21 -1.03 -5.40
C ASP A 637 3.00 -2.33 -5.63
N GLN A 638 3.78 -2.79 -4.64
CA GLN A 638 4.65 -3.95 -4.81
C GLN A 638 3.85 -5.27 -4.83
N PHE A 639 4.08 -6.11 -5.83
CA PHE A 639 3.41 -7.42 -5.93
C PHE A 639 3.80 -8.38 -4.79
N MET A 640 5.10 -8.58 -4.57
CA MET A 640 5.62 -9.29 -3.40
C MET A 640 6.46 -8.33 -2.57
N GLY A 641 5.78 -7.45 -1.83
CA GLY A 641 6.39 -6.34 -1.08
C GLY A 641 7.61 -6.78 -0.25
N TRP A 642 7.49 -7.86 0.51
CA TRP A 642 8.59 -8.37 1.34
C TRP A 642 9.85 -8.78 0.59
N CYS A 643 9.79 -8.97 -0.73
CA CYS A 643 10.97 -9.31 -1.53
C CYS A 643 11.89 -8.11 -1.81
N TRP A 644 11.58 -6.90 -1.31
CA TRP A 644 12.48 -5.73 -1.38
C TRP A 644 13.91 -6.04 -0.92
N SER A 645 14.07 -6.88 0.11
CA SER A 645 15.40 -7.22 0.63
C SER A 645 16.21 -8.06 -0.38
N LEU A 646 15.54 -8.91 -1.17
CA LEU A 646 16.17 -9.69 -2.23
C LEU A 646 16.61 -8.79 -3.38
N ALA A 647 15.85 -7.73 -3.68
CA ALA A 647 16.23 -6.73 -4.67
C ALA A 647 17.52 -6.01 -4.28
N ILE A 648 17.64 -5.55 -3.03
CA ILE A 648 18.88 -4.98 -2.48
C ILE A 648 20.05 -5.96 -2.61
N GLU A 649 19.84 -7.22 -2.25
CA GLU A 649 20.91 -8.21 -2.34
C GLU A 649 21.36 -8.42 -3.81
N GLU A 650 20.44 -8.59 -4.76
CA GLU A 650 20.80 -8.75 -6.18
C GLU A 650 21.50 -7.51 -6.75
N GLN A 651 21.05 -6.31 -6.40
CA GLN A 651 21.74 -5.06 -6.74
C GLN A 651 23.16 -5.02 -6.15
N PHE A 652 23.33 -5.47 -4.91
CA PHE A 652 24.66 -5.60 -4.30
C PHE A 652 25.55 -6.57 -5.06
N TYR A 653 25.03 -7.70 -5.52
CA TYR A 653 25.84 -8.70 -6.25
C TYR A 653 26.24 -8.26 -7.65
N LEU A 654 25.57 -7.26 -8.23
CA LEU A 654 26.03 -6.59 -9.43
C LEU A 654 27.26 -5.70 -9.16
N VAL A 655 27.26 -5.00 -8.01
CA VAL A 655 28.29 -4.01 -7.66
C VAL A 655 29.50 -4.64 -6.96
N ALA A 656 29.30 -5.60 -6.05
CA ALA A 656 30.33 -6.16 -5.19
C ALA A 656 31.51 -6.83 -5.94
N PRO A 657 31.29 -7.63 -7.01
CA PRO A 657 32.40 -8.19 -7.78
C PRO A 657 33.29 -7.13 -8.43
N LEU A 658 32.68 -6.04 -8.94
CA LEU A 658 33.43 -4.92 -9.52
C LEU A 658 34.22 -4.18 -8.44
N PHE A 659 33.59 -3.86 -7.31
CA PHE A 659 34.25 -3.21 -6.18
C PHE A 659 35.46 -4.02 -5.68
N LEU A 660 35.30 -5.33 -5.46
CA LEU A 660 36.39 -6.19 -5.00
C LEU A 660 37.49 -6.36 -6.05
N LEU A 661 37.15 -6.41 -7.34
CA LEU A 661 38.13 -6.49 -8.41
C LEU A 661 38.96 -5.21 -8.54
N ILE A 662 38.36 -4.02 -8.35
CA ILE A 662 39.07 -2.74 -8.31
C ILE A 662 39.96 -2.67 -7.07
N MET A 663 39.44 -3.07 -5.91
CA MET A 663 40.14 -2.94 -4.63
C MET A 663 41.15 -4.04 -4.33
N ARG A 664 41.23 -5.10 -5.15
CA ARG A 664 42.06 -6.30 -4.90
C ARG A 664 43.54 -6.04 -4.59
N LYS A 665 44.11 -4.96 -5.14
CA LYS A 665 45.53 -4.57 -4.98
C LYS A 665 45.70 -3.30 -4.12
N SER A 666 44.61 -2.73 -3.62
CA SER A 666 44.62 -1.51 -2.83
C SER A 666 44.93 -1.82 -1.37
N GLU A 667 45.94 -1.16 -0.81
CA GLU A 667 46.20 -1.20 0.64
C GLU A 667 45.14 -0.40 1.43
N SER A 668 44.41 0.48 0.74
CA SER A 668 43.37 1.35 1.31
C SER A 668 41.97 0.72 1.34
N PHE A 669 41.83 -0.60 1.16
CA PHE A 669 40.52 -1.27 1.18
C PHE A 669 39.68 -0.88 2.40
N LEU A 670 40.28 -0.93 3.61
CA LEU A 670 39.55 -0.61 4.84
C LEU A 670 39.15 0.86 4.91
N GLN A 671 39.99 1.78 4.40
CA GLN A 671 39.69 3.22 4.37
C GLN A 671 38.50 3.51 3.46
N TRP A 672 38.46 2.89 2.27
CA TRP A 672 37.33 3.01 1.35
C TRP A 672 36.05 2.39 1.93
N SER A 673 36.15 1.24 2.58
CA SER A 673 34.99 0.62 3.24
C SER A 673 34.46 1.49 4.39
N VAL A 674 35.32 2.12 5.19
CA VAL A 674 34.91 3.08 6.22
C VAL A 674 34.27 4.32 5.60
N PHE A 675 34.86 4.87 4.53
CA PHE A 675 34.27 5.99 3.79
C PHE A 675 32.87 5.64 3.28
N LEU A 676 32.68 4.45 2.70
CA LEU A 676 31.37 3.98 2.24
C LEU A 676 30.38 3.78 3.40
N LEU A 677 30.81 3.32 4.58
CA LEU A 677 29.91 3.26 5.74
C LEU A 677 29.44 4.66 6.18
N VAL A 678 30.37 5.61 6.27
CA VAL A 678 30.06 7.00 6.62
C VAL A 678 29.16 7.65 5.56
N LEU A 679 29.41 7.37 4.28
CA LEU A 679 28.55 7.81 3.19
C LEU A 679 27.13 7.24 3.34
N GLY A 680 26.99 5.97 3.75
CA GLY A 680 25.69 5.36 4.01
C GLY A 680 24.94 6.06 5.14
N TRP A 681 25.63 6.45 6.22
CA TRP A 681 25.04 7.24 7.31
C TRP A 681 24.57 8.62 6.82
N ALA A 682 25.40 9.29 6.02
CA ALA A 682 25.04 10.58 5.44
C ALA A 682 23.84 10.47 4.49
N LEU A 683 23.77 9.41 3.66
CA LEU A 683 22.65 9.16 2.76
C LEU A 683 21.35 8.85 3.50
N ARG A 684 21.40 8.11 4.61
CA ARG A 684 20.23 7.87 5.48
C ARG A 684 19.68 9.18 6.04
N ILE A 685 20.56 10.02 6.58
CA ILE A 685 20.16 11.34 7.11
C ILE A 685 19.61 12.21 5.99
N PHE A 686 20.32 12.27 4.86
CA PHE A 686 19.89 13.07 3.70
C PHE A 686 18.52 12.63 3.18
N ALA A 687 18.29 11.32 3.01
CA ALA A 687 17.01 10.78 2.55
C ALA A 687 15.86 11.05 3.55
N LEU A 688 16.17 11.10 4.84
CA LEU A 688 15.18 11.45 5.87
C LEU A 688 14.82 12.94 5.82
N GLU A 689 15.84 13.81 5.75
CA GLU A 689 15.65 15.28 5.79
C GLU A 689 15.04 15.83 4.50
N ILE A 690 15.44 15.31 3.33
CA ILE A 690 14.92 15.81 2.03
C ILE A 690 13.45 15.47 1.80
N ASN A 691 12.97 14.39 2.41
CA ASN A 691 11.58 13.95 2.33
C ASN A 691 10.80 14.32 3.61
N GLU A 692 11.36 15.15 4.48
CA GLU A 692 10.73 15.66 5.71
C GLU A 692 10.18 14.57 6.65
N LEU A 693 10.80 13.39 6.65
CA LEU A 693 10.30 12.21 7.35
C LEU A 693 10.64 12.22 8.85
N PRO A 694 9.75 11.70 9.73
CA PRO A 694 10.01 11.64 11.16
C PRO A 694 11.20 10.73 11.46
N VAL A 695 12.04 11.10 12.45
CA VAL A 695 13.18 10.26 12.87
C VAL A 695 12.75 8.95 13.51
N TYR A 696 11.62 8.98 14.21
CA TYR A 696 11.02 7.85 14.87
C TYR A 696 10.11 7.09 13.87
N TRP A 697 10.31 5.77 13.73
CA TRP A 697 9.41 4.92 12.96
C TRP A 697 8.42 4.23 13.91
N ASP A 698 7.16 4.66 13.90
CA ASP A 698 6.12 4.00 14.70
C ASP A 698 5.47 2.86 13.91
N LEU A 699 5.44 1.66 14.48
CA LEU A 699 4.71 0.53 13.90
C LEU A 699 3.21 0.62 14.15
N MET A 700 2.76 1.50 15.06
CA MET A 700 1.34 1.80 15.26
C MET A 700 0.77 2.74 14.22
N ASP A 701 1.62 3.42 13.45
CA ASP A 701 1.24 4.32 12.35
C ASP A 701 1.30 3.59 10.99
N LEU A 702 1.10 2.27 11.02
CA LEU A 702 1.19 1.42 9.83
C LEU A 702 0.15 1.86 8.78
N GLY A 703 0.58 2.00 7.53
CA GLY A 703 -0.29 2.41 6.42
C GLY A 703 -0.48 3.92 6.29
N SER A 704 0.06 4.73 7.20
CA SER A 704 0.11 6.19 7.02
C SER A 704 1.11 6.58 5.93
N GLU A 705 0.94 7.75 5.32
CA GLU A 705 1.91 8.28 4.35
C GLU A 705 3.30 8.43 4.95
N THR A 706 3.43 8.76 6.24
CA THR A 706 4.74 8.89 6.88
C THR A 706 5.42 7.55 7.06
N TRP A 707 4.65 6.49 7.32
CA TRP A 707 5.16 5.12 7.41
C TRP A 707 5.58 4.61 6.03
N VAL A 708 4.74 4.81 5.01
CA VAL A 708 5.01 4.45 3.61
C VAL A 708 6.24 5.20 3.10
N GLY A 709 6.31 6.52 3.29
CA GLY A 709 7.47 7.33 2.91
C GLY A 709 8.75 6.93 3.64
N ARG A 710 8.67 6.58 4.94
CA ARG A 710 9.81 5.99 5.69
C ARG A 710 10.27 4.68 5.07
N PHE A 711 9.32 3.83 4.69
CA PHE A 711 9.62 2.56 4.06
C PHE A 711 10.32 2.77 2.71
N ASP A 712 9.67 3.51 1.81
CA ASP A 712 10.01 3.69 0.39
C ASP A 712 11.24 4.56 0.13
N HIS A 713 11.61 5.45 1.07
CA HIS A 713 12.76 6.33 0.87
C HIS A 713 13.96 5.98 1.75
N THR A 714 13.73 5.29 2.86
CA THR A 714 14.79 5.07 3.85
C THR A 714 15.04 3.61 4.22
N TYR A 715 14.03 2.74 4.10
CA TYR A 715 14.12 1.38 4.63
C TYR A 715 14.38 0.31 3.56
N ASP A 716 13.79 0.41 2.37
CA ASP A 716 13.83 -0.64 1.35
C ASP A 716 14.81 -0.36 0.19
N ASN A 717 15.52 0.77 0.26
CA ASN A 717 16.47 1.20 -0.76
C ASN A 717 17.90 0.66 -0.58
N PHE A 718 18.54 0.30 -1.70
CA PHE A 718 19.94 -0.15 -1.68
C PHE A 718 20.91 0.91 -1.13
N TYR A 719 20.74 2.19 -1.50
CA TYR A 719 21.67 3.26 -1.12
C TYR A 719 21.64 3.62 0.38
N THR A 720 20.55 3.30 1.10
CA THR A 720 20.49 3.45 2.56
C THR A 720 20.81 2.14 3.29
N ARG A 721 20.71 0.96 2.63
CA ARG A 721 20.79 -0.35 3.30
C ARG A 721 22.02 -1.19 3.03
N TYR A 722 22.92 -0.80 2.12
CA TYR A 722 24.12 -1.59 1.80
C TYR A 722 25.12 -1.80 2.95
N GLY A 723 25.02 -1.04 4.05
CA GLY A 723 25.99 -1.05 5.15
C GLY A 723 26.23 -2.44 5.77
N GLY A 724 25.17 -3.21 6.03
CA GLY A 724 25.28 -4.57 6.55
C GLY A 724 26.02 -5.52 5.60
N LEU A 725 25.72 -5.44 4.30
CA LEU A 725 26.41 -6.21 3.24
C LEU A 725 27.91 -5.84 3.18
N LEU A 726 28.22 -4.55 3.26
CA LEU A 726 29.61 -4.07 3.28
C LEU A 726 30.36 -4.56 4.52
N ILE A 727 29.75 -4.54 5.70
CA ILE A 727 30.34 -5.08 6.94
C ILE A 727 30.66 -6.57 6.79
N GLY A 728 29.74 -7.33 6.18
CA GLY A 728 29.98 -8.73 5.83
C GLY A 728 31.22 -8.89 4.93
N VAL A 729 31.34 -8.08 3.89
CA VAL A 729 32.51 -8.07 2.98
C VAL A 729 33.80 -7.67 3.70
N ILE A 730 33.77 -6.71 4.63
CA ILE A 730 34.93 -6.34 5.46
C ILE A 730 35.38 -7.56 6.30
N ALA A 731 34.43 -8.23 6.96
CA ALA A 731 34.73 -9.42 7.75
C ALA A 731 35.31 -10.55 6.89
N ALA A 732 34.79 -10.74 5.68
CA ALA A 732 35.32 -11.70 4.72
C ALA A 732 36.75 -11.36 4.27
N TRP A 733 37.03 -10.08 4.01
CA TRP A 733 38.37 -9.61 3.66
C TRP A 733 39.37 -9.88 4.78
N ILE A 734 39.01 -9.57 6.03
CA ILE A 734 39.84 -9.89 7.19
C ILE A 734 40.06 -11.41 7.30
N HIS A 735 38.99 -12.19 7.14
CA HIS A 735 39.04 -13.65 7.23
C HIS A 735 39.93 -14.31 6.17
N VAL A 736 39.87 -13.84 4.92
CA VAL A 736 40.58 -14.44 3.78
C VAL A 736 41.99 -13.86 3.64
N ASN A 737 42.15 -12.54 3.66
CA ASN A 737 43.42 -11.87 3.35
C ASN A 737 44.32 -11.68 4.58
N ARG A 738 43.75 -11.66 5.80
CA ARG A 738 44.51 -11.52 7.07
C ARG A 738 44.42 -12.77 7.95
N LYS A 739 44.30 -13.94 7.31
CA LYS A 739 44.04 -15.22 7.98
C LYS A 739 45.02 -15.56 9.11
N GLU A 740 46.32 -15.31 8.92
CA GLU A 740 47.33 -15.61 9.94
C GLU A 740 47.25 -14.65 11.13
N ASP A 741 47.05 -13.35 10.87
CA ASP A 741 46.83 -12.35 11.93
C ASP A 741 45.59 -12.67 12.77
N VAL A 742 44.50 -13.11 12.13
CA VAL A 742 43.25 -13.51 12.80
C VAL A 742 43.50 -14.70 13.72
N LYS A 743 44.20 -15.74 13.23
CA LYS A 743 44.56 -16.90 14.05
C LYS A 743 45.46 -16.53 15.22
N GLU A 744 46.43 -15.65 15.01
CA GLU A 744 47.32 -15.19 16.07
C GLU A 744 46.55 -14.43 17.15
N PHE A 745 45.70 -13.48 16.73
CA PHE A 745 44.90 -12.67 17.65
C PHE A 745 43.97 -13.53 18.51
N TYR A 746 43.12 -14.35 17.88
CA TYR A 746 42.14 -15.20 18.58
C TYR A 746 42.75 -16.43 19.25
N GLY A 747 43.92 -16.89 18.80
CA GLY A 747 44.68 -17.97 19.42
C GLY A 747 45.50 -17.53 20.63
N SER A 748 45.65 -16.22 20.86
CA SER A 748 46.37 -15.70 22.02
C SER A 748 45.56 -15.88 23.31
N ASN A 749 46.20 -16.34 24.39
CA ASN A 749 45.60 -16.40 25.74
C ASN A 749 45.47 -15.01 26.40
N ARG A 750 45.49 -13.92 25.62
CA ARG A 750 45.38 -12.55 26.13
C ARG A 750 43.92 -12.23 26.43
N LEU A 751 43.67 -11.23 27.28
CA LEU A 751 42.33 -10.77 27.62
C LEU A 751 41.60 -10.10 26.43
N ARG A 752 42.33 -9.69 25.39
CA ARG A 752 41.80 -8.88 24.28
C ARG A 752 40.70 -9.56 23.45
N PRO A 753 40.83 -10.82 22.98
CA PRO A 753 39.77 -11.48 22.23
C PRO A 753 38.50 -11.72 23.08
N ILE A 754 38.67 -11.98 24.38
CA ILE A 754 37.55 -12.14 25.32
C ILE A 754 36.80 -10.83 25.47
N LEU A 755 37.51 -9.71 25.69
CA LEU A 755 36.89 -8.39 25.76
C LEU A 755 36.18 -8.04 24.45
N LEU A 756 36.78 -8.36 23.30
CA LEU A 756 36.16 -8.14 21.99
C LEU A 756 34.85 -8.92 21.84
N SER A 757 34.84 -10.22 22.13
CA SER A 757 33.63 -11.06 22.10
C SER A 757 32.56 -10.57 23.08
N PHE A 758 32.96 -10.15 24.28
CA PHE A 758 32.04 -9.64 25.30
C PHE A 758 31.44 -8.29 24.92
N THR A 759 32.25 -7.34 24.45
CA THR A 759 31.78 -6.04 23.95
C THR A 759 30.87 -6.21 22.75
N ALA A 760 31.21 -7.10 21.81
CA ALA A 760 30.35 -7.39 20.67
C ALA A 760 29.01 -7.99 21.11
N LEU A 761 28.99 -8.90 22.09
CA LEU A 761 27.75 -9.44 22.63
C LEU A 761 26.90 -8.36 23.31
N ILE A 762 27.51 -7.46 24.09
CA ILE A 762 26.80 -6.34 24.71
C ILE A 762 26.21 -5.42 23.64
N LEU A 763 26.98 -5.05 22.61
CA LEU A 763 26.48 -4.17 21.55
C LEU A 763 25.38 -4.84 20.74
N PHE A 764 25.48 -6.15 20.49
CA PHE A 764 24.44 -6.94 19.84
C PHE A 764 23.14 -6.91 20.64
N LEU A 765 23.21 -7.21 21.95
CA LEU A 765 22.05 -7.17 22.84
C LEU A 765 21.50 -5.75 23.00
N PHE A 766 22.38 -4.75 23.13
CA PHE A 766 22.00 -3.35 23.25
C PHE A 766 21.24 -2.88 22.00
N ALA A 767 21.75 -3.12 20.79
CA ALA A 767 21.06 -2.77 19.56
C ALA A 767 19.76 -3.58 19.34
N THR A 768 19.69 -4.81 19.86
CA THR A 768 18.49 -5.66 19.76
C THR A 768 17.34 -5.17 20.67
N PHE A 769 17.66 -4.68 21.87
CA PHE A 769 16.66 -4.30 22.87
C PHE A 769 16.48 -2.78 23.02
N LEU A 770 17.40 -1.96 22.51
CA LEU A 770 17.24 -0.51 22.46
C LEU A 770 16.41 -0.14 21.24
N GLU A 771 15.12 -0.03 21.45
CA GLU A 771 14.18 0.47 20.45
C GLU A 771 14.11 1.99 20.44
N GLN A 772 13.85 2.59 19.27
CA GLN A 772 13.75 4.04 19.09
C GLN A 772 12.75 4.73 20.04
N ARG A 773 11.71 4.01 20.49
CA ARG A 773 10.74 4.49 21.51
C ARG A 773 11.40 4.93 22.82
N HIS A 774 12.52 4.32 23.21
CA HIS A 774 13.26 4.70 24.42
C HIS A 774 14.03 6.02 24.25
N LEU A 775 14.18 6.50 23.02
CA LEU A 775 14.92 7.71 22.68
C LEU A 775 14.01 8.88 22.30
N THR A 776 12.69 8.72 22.31
CA THR A 776 11.72 9.77 21.93
C THR A 776 11.92 11.06 22.73
N GLU A 777 12.14 10.95 24.05
CA GLU A 777 12.42 12.09 24.94
C GLU A 777 13.85 12.66 24.82
N SER A 778 14.75 12.00 24.08
CA SER A 778 16.13 12.46 23.90
C SER A 778 16.22 13.62 22.91
N HIS A 779 17.34 14.35 22.91
CA HIS A 779 17.58 15.43 21.94
C HIS A 779 17.51 14.92 20.49
N TYR A 780 16.99 15.73 19.56
CA TYR A 780 16.84 15.37 18.13
C TYR A 780 18.13 14.78 17.52
N THR A 781 19.27 15.43 17.76
CA THR A 781 20.59 14.96 17.29
C THR A 781 20.95 13.56 17.77
N ILE A 782 20.54 13.16 18.99
CA ILE A 782 20.79 11.82 19.53
C ILE A 782 19.94 10.80 18.76
N ARG A 783 18.65 11.09 18.55
CA ARG A 783 17.75 10.22 17.79
C ARG A 783 18.23 10.05 16.35
N LEU A 784 18.59 11.14 15.69
CA LEU A 784 19.07 11.14 14.31
C LEU A 784 20.38 10.37 14.17
N THR A 785 21.31 10.56 15.11
CA THR A 785 22.58 9.82 15.13
C THR A 785 22.34 8.34 15.34
N TRP A 786 21.46 7.96 16.28
CA TRP A 786 21.12 6.56 16.54
C TRP A 786 20.51 5.90 15.30
N TYR A 787 19.49 6.52 14.69
CA TYR A 787 18.88 6.08 13.43
C TYR A 787 19.92 5.84 12.33
N ALA A 788 20.87 6.75 12.15
CA ALA A 788 21.88 6.63 11.11
C ALA A 788 22.82 5.43 11.31
N ILE A 789 23.13 5.03 12.56
CA ILE A 789 24.18 4.06 12.86
C ILE A 789 23.69 2.71 13.41
N GLU A 790 22.47 2.62 13.97
CA GLU A 790 22.01 1.49 14.79
C GLU A 790 22.17 0.12 14.07
N ARG A 791 21.81 0.07 12.79
CA ARG A 791 21.83 -1.17 11.98
C ARG A 791 23.25 -1.60 11.62
N ASP A 792 24.13 -0.65 11.36
CA ASP A 792 25.53 -0.94 11.07
C ASP A 792 26.29 -1.31 12.35
N LEU A 793 25.91 -0.74 13.49
CA LEU A 793 26.42 -1.14 14.80
C LEU A 793 26.00 -2.58 15.13
N PHE A 794 24.73 -2.91 14.90
CA PHE A 794 24.22 -4.28 14.99
C PHE A 794 24.99 -5.22 14.05
N GLY A 795 25.09 -4.89 12.77
CA GLY A 795 25.79 -5.71 11.78
C GLY A 795 27.27 -5.91 12.09
N LEU A 796 27.96 -4.87 12.59
CA LEU A 796 29.36 -4.95 13.02
C LEU A 796 29.51 -5.88 14.23
N SER A 797 28.63 -5.75 15.22
CA SER A 797 28.64 -6.62 16.39
C SER A 797 28.42 -8.09 16.00
N LEU A 798 27.50 -8.36 15.07
CA LEU A 798 27.24 -9.69 14.53
C LEU A 798 28.45 -10.24 13.77
N ALA A 799 29.07 -9.44 12.89
CA ALA A 799 30.25 -9.86 12.14
C ALA A 799 31.42 -10.22 13.07
N ILE A 800 31.64 -9.46 14.15
CA ILE A 800 32.64 -9.78 15.17
C ILE A 800 32.26 -11.08 15.91
N LEU A 801 31.00 -11.28 16.27
CA LEU A 801 30.53 -12.51 16.92
C LEU A 801 30.69 -13.74 16.02
N ILE A 802 30.42 -13.62 14.71
CA ILE A 802 30.68 -14.67 13.73
C ILE A 802 32.18 -14.98 13.67
N MET A 803 33.03 -13.97 13.57
CA MET A 803 34.49 -14.15 13.53
C MET A 803 35.03 -14.79 14.83
N SER A 804 34.56 -14.33 15.99
CA SER A 804 34.87 -14.93 17.29
C SER A 804 34.40 -16.39 17.36
N ALA A 805 33.16 -16.68 16.93
CA ALA A 805 32.63 -18.03 16.89
C ALA A 805 33.39 -18.94 15.93
N LEU A 806 33.99 -18.43 14.86
CA LEU A 806 34.82 -19.22 13.93
C LEU A 806 36.24 -19.48 14.48
N HIS A 807 36.88 -18.49 15.10
CA HIS A 807 38.32 -18.55 15.41
C HIS A 807 38.66 -18.67 16.89
N SER A 808 37.86 -18.08 17.77
CA SER A 808 38.15 -18.01 19.20
C SER A 808 37.84 -19.31 19.95
N LYS A 809 38.46 -19.48 21.12
CA LYS A 809 38.21 -20.59 22.06
C LYS A 809 37.68 -20.11 23.41
N ASP A 810 37.33 -18.82 23.52
CA ASP A 810 36.79 -18.26 24.75
C ASP A 810 35.39 -18.81 25.08
N LEU A 811 34.94 -18.58 26.32
CA LEU A 811 33.67 -19.13 26.82
C LEU A 811 32.46 -18.63 26.02
N ILE A 812 32.46 -17.36 25.62
CA ILE A 812 31.35 -16.73 24.87
C ILE A 812 31.33 -17.32 23.46
N ALA A 813 32.46 -17.28 22.76
CA ALA A 813 32.60 -17.84 21.42
C ALA A 813 32.34 -19.35 21.38
N GLY A 814 32.78 -20.10 22.40
CA GLY A 814 32.54 -21.53 22.51
C GLY A 814 31.06 -21.86 22.75
N GLY A 815 30.38 -21.10 23.62
CA GLY A 815 28.94 -21.20 23.84
C GLY A 815 28.15 -20.89 22.57
N LEU A 816 28.48 -19.77 21.91
CA LEU A 816 27.88 -19.35 20.66
C LEU A 816 28.10 -20.38 19.54
N ARG A 817 29.33 -20.88 19.37
CA ARG A 817 29.65 -21.94 18.41
C ARG A 817 28.81 -23.18 18.67
N ARG A 818 28.64 -23.60 19.93
CA ARG A 818 27.85 -24.78 20.30
C ARG A 818 26.36 -24.60 19.96
N LEU A 819 25.81 -23.41 20.23
CA LEU A 819 24.42 -23.07 19.91
C LEU A 819 24.21 -23.06 18.39
N LEU A 820 24.99 -22.27 17.66
CA LEU A 820 24.85 -22.08 16.21
C LEU A 820 25.16 -23.35 15.41
N SER A 821 26.10 -24.19 15.89
CA SER A 821 26.44 -25.45 15.22
C SER A 821 25.44 -26.57 15.48
N SER A 822 24.35 -26.32 16.23
CA SER A 822 23.32 -27.31 16.55
C SER A 822 22.75 -27.98 15.31
N ARG A 823 22.52 -29.30 15.41
CA ARG A 823 21.91 -30.09 14.32
C ARG A 823 20.45 -29.71 14.07
N ALA A 824 19.77 -29.14 15.06
CA ALA A 824 18.37 -28.72 14.94
C ALA A 824 18.20 -27.49 14.05
N LEU A 825 19.19 -26.59 14.02
CA LEU A 825 19.16 -25.38 13.21
C LEU A 825 19.47 -25.65 11.73
N TYR A 826 20.16 -26.74 11.43
CA TYR A 826 20.63 -27.01 10.07
C TYR A 826 19.50 -27.13 9.02
N PRO A 827 18.41 -27.89 9.25
CA PRO A 827 17.30 -27.96 8.28
C PRO A 827 16.66 -26.59 8.04
N VAL A 828 16.44 -25.81 9.10
CA VAL A 828 15.88 -24.45 9.00
C VAL A 828 16.80 -23.53 8.18
N ALA A 829 18.13 -23.65 8.37
CA ALA A 829 19.12 -22.91 7.58
C ALA A 829 19.09 -23.23 6.07
N GLN A 830 18.77 -24.48 5.70
CA GLN A 830 18.61 -24.86 4.29
C GLN A 830 17.32 -24.33 3.71
N LEU A 831 16.25 -24.29 4.51
CA LEU A 831 14.93 -23.82 4.08
C LEU A 831 14.80 -22.30 4.07
N SER A 832 15.78 -21.56 4.58
CA SER A 832 15.60 -20.13 4.88
C SER A 832 15.13 -19.31 3.68
N TYR A 833 15.66 -19.57 2.47
CA TYR A 833 15.28 -18.86 1.25
C TYR A 833 13.85 -19.19 0.83
N SER A 834 13.55 -20.49 0.68
CA SER A 834 12.20 -20.96 0.32
C SER A 834 11.15 -20.57 1.38
N ALA A 835 11.51 -20.53 2.66
CA ALA A 835 10.63 -20.10 3.75
C ALA A 835 10.37 -18.59 3.69
N TYR A 836 11.41 -17.79 3.44
CA TYR A 836 11.27 -16.34 3.28
C TYR A 836 10.37 -15.98 2.09
N LEU A 837 10.41 -16.74 0.99
CA LEU A 837 9.52 -16.48 -0.13
C LEU A 837 8.04 -16.75 0.19
N MET A 838 7.74 -17.78 0.99
CA MET A 838 6.37 -18.27 1.19
C MET A 838 5.64 -17.73 2.42
N HIS A 839 6.36 -17.17 3.39
CA HIS A 839 5.79 -16.96 4.73
C HIS A 839 4.64 -15.95 4.77
N GLU A 840 4.79 -14.78 4.16
CA GLU A 840 3.76 -13.72 4.22
C GLU A 840 2.50 -14.11 3.48
N MET A 841 2.62 -14.65 2.25
CA MET A 841 1.44 -15.13 1.51
C MET A 841 0.66 -16.23 2.26
N ILE A 842 1.35 -17.05 3.07
CA ILE A 842 0.68 -18.05 3.92
C ILE A 842 -0.02 -17.36 5.09
N MET A 843 0.62 -16.38 5.73
CA MET A 843 0.04 -15.65 6.87
C MET A 843 -1.17 -14.84 6.45
N ILE A 844 -1.05 -14.03 5.38
CA ILE A 844 -2.13 -13.21 4.79
C ILE A 844 -3.34 -14.07 4.43
N TRP A 845 -3.12 -15.23 3.79
CA TRP A 845 -4.20 -16.13 3.42
C TRP A 845 -4.81 -16.89 4.62
N MET A 846 -3.98 -17.34 5.56
CA MET A 846 -4.41 -18.26 6.63
C MET A 846 -5.06 -17.52 7.79
N PHE A 847 -4.50 -16.39 8.23
CA PHE A 847 -4.88 -15.75 9.49
C PHE A 847 -6.34 -15.28 9.55
N PRO A 848 -6.94 -14.64 8.53
CA PRO A 848 -8.35 -14.27 8.58
C PRO A 848 -9.25 -15.50 8.77
N LYS A 849 -9.05 -16.53 7.95
CA LYS A 849 -9.84 -17.77 7.96
C LYS A 849 -9.69 -18.57 9.26
N SER A 850 -8.45 -18.75 9.73
CA SER A 850 -8.18 -19.57 10.90
C SER A 850 -8.56 -18.86 12.20
N THR A 851 -8.42 -17.53 12.27
CA THR A 851 -8.83 -16.73 13.43
C THR A 851 -10.34 -16.79 13.61
N GLU A 852 -11.10 -16.57 12.53
CA GLU A 852 -12.56 -16.68 12.55
C GLU A 852 -13.01 -18.08 12.97
N PHE A 853 -12.46 -19.14 12.35
CA PHE A 853 -12.81 -20.51 12.69
C PHE A 853 -12.49 -20.86 14.17
N LEU A 854 -11.31 -20.49 14.67
CA LEU A 854 -10.90 -20.82 16.03
C LEU A 854 -11.71 -20.07 17.09
N ILE A 855 -12.06 -18.81 16.84
CA ILE A 855 -12.84 -17.97 17.77
C ILE A 855 -14.33 -18.31 17.68
N VAL A 856 -14.92 -18.23 16.47
CA VAL A 856 -16.36 -18.34 16.27
C VAL A 856 -16.84 -19.79 16.34
N THR A 857 -16.13 -20.73 15.70
CA THR A 857 -16.58 -22.12 15.62
C THR A 857 -16.11 -22.97 16.80
N ILE A 858 -14.83 -22.86 17.18
CA ILE A 858 -14.25 -23.67 18.27
C ILE A 858 -14.45 -23.00 19.64
N GLY A 859 -14.63 -21.67 19.69
CA GLY A 859 -14.79 -20.94 20.95
C GLY A 859 -13.47 -20.76 21.72
N LEU A 860 -12.32 -20.77 21.05
CA LEU A 860 -11.04 -20.50 21.69
C LEU A 860 -10.91 -19.01 22.03
N GLY A 861 -10.30 -18.72 23.18
CA GLY A 861 -9.98 -17.35 23.56
C GLY A 861 -8.94 -16.72 22.61
N PRO A 862 -9.00 -15.39 22.35
CA PRO A 862 -8.14 -14.71 21.38
C PRO A 862 -6.63 -14.97 21.55
N ASN A 863 -6.15 -15.03 22.80
CA ASN A 863 -4.74 -15.29 23.10
C ASN A 863 -4.30 -16.71 22.73
N ILE A 864 -5.18 -17.70 22.88
CA ILE A 864 -4.89 -19.08 22.48
C ILE A 864 -4.90 -19.17 20.96
N THR A 865 -5.87 -18.52 20.31
CA THR A 865 -5.96 -18.42 18.85
C THR A 865 -4.69 -17.83 18.25
N PHE A 866 -4.19 -16.73 18.83
CA PHE A 866 -2.93 -16.10 18.41
C PHE A 866 -1.74 -17.07 18.45
N VAL A 867 -1.53 -17.76 19.57
CA VAL A 867 -0.41 -18.71 19.70
C VAL A 867 -0.57 -19.89 18.74
N VAL A 868 -1.80 -20.41 18.59
CA VAL A 868 -2.09 -21.53 17.68
C VAL A 868 -1.77 -21.11 16.24
N ASN A 869 -2.26 -19.95 15.79
CA ASN A 869 -2.03 -19.49 14.43
C ASN A 869 -0.55 -19.25 14.13
N ILE A 870 0.24 -18.66 15.04
CA ILE A 870 1.68 -18.51 14.85
C ILE A 870 2.36 -19.87 14.65
N VAL A 871 2.04 -20.84 15.51
CA VAL A 871 2.61 -22.20 15.42
C VAL A 871 2.23 -22.87 14.11
N PHE A 872 0.96 -22.74 13.69
CA PHE A 872 0.47 -23.30 12.43
C PHE A 872 1.10 -22.62 11.21
N ALA A 873 1.20 -21.29 11.18
CA ALA A 873 1.80 -20.54 10.08
C ALA A 873 3.27 -20.89 9.89
N ILE A 874 4.05 -20.94 10.98
CA ILE A 874 5.47 -21.31 10.91
C ILE A 874 5.61 -22.77 10.44
N ALA A 875 4.79 -23.69 10.98
CA ALA A 875 4.82 -25.08 10.54
C ALA A 875 4.48 -25.21 9.04
N LEU A 876 3.43 -24.53 8.58
CA LEU A 876 2.99 -24.56 7.20
C LEU A 876 4.02 -23.94 6.25
N THR A 877 4.64 -22.84 6.66
CA THR A 877 5.75 -22.19 5.95
C THR A 877 6.95 -23.13 5.80
N LEU A 878 7.36 -23.82 6.86
CA LEU A 878 8.49 -24.76 6.79
C LEU A 878 8.16 -26.00 5.94
N ILE A 879 6.90 -26.44 5.93
CA ILE A 879 6.43 -27.54 5.08
C ILE A 879 6.43 -27.12 3.61
N SER A 880 5.86 -25.97 3.27
CA SER A 880 5.83 -25.45 1.89
C SER A 880 7.25 -25.17 1.38
N ALA A 881 8.11 -24.57 2.22
CA ALA A 881 9.52 -24.38 1.93
C ALA A 881 10.26 -25.70 1.69
N SER A 882 9.95 -26.75 2.45
CA SER A 882 10.54 -28.09 2.24
C SER A 882 10.17 -28.68 0.90
N VAL A 883 8.93 -28.46 0.46
CA VAL A 883 8.48 -28.91 -0.87
C VAL A 883 9.20 -28.12 -1.97
N LEU A 884 9.24 -26.79 -1.90
CA LEU A 884 9.98 -25.97 -2.87
C LEU A 884 11.47 -26.33 -2.92
N TYR A 885 12.09 -26.53 -1.77
CA TYR A 885 13.49 -26.92 -1.67
C TYR A 885 13.77 -28.25 -2.39
N VAL A 886 12.97 -29.29 -2.11
CA VAL A 886 13.20 -30.63 -2.66
C VAL A 886 12.82 -30.73 -4.14
N THR A 887 11.80 -30.00 -4.57
CA THR A 887 11.22 -30.12 -5.94
C THR A 887 11.82 -29.15 -6.94
N VAL A 888 12.26 -27.97 -6.50
CA VAL A 888 12.75 -26.90 -7.39
C VAL A 888 14.18 -26.50 -7.05
N GLU A 889 14.41 -26.01 -5.82
CA GLU A 889 15.70 -25.41 -5.43
C GLU A 889 16.87 -26.39 -5.59
N ARG A 890 16.72 -27.59 -4.98
CA ARG A 890 17.79 -28.58 -4.95
C ARG A 890 18.07 -29.20 -6.32
N PRO A 891 17.08 -29.57 -7.14
CA PRO A 891 17.30 -29.98 -8.52
C PRO A 891 18.04 -28.91 -9.35
N CYS A 892 17.64 -27.64 -9.27
CA CYS A 892 18.31 -26.54 -9.98
C CYS A 892 19.76 -26.36 -9.51
N MET A 893 20.02 -26.47 -8.21
CA MET A 893 21.39 -26.46 -7.68
C MET A 893 22.23 -27.66 -8.15
N ARG A 894 21.63 -28.86 -8.29
CA ARG A 894 22.33 -30.04 -8.85
C ARG A 894 22.62 -29.89 -10.34
N PHE A 895 21.76 -29.19 -11.08
CA PHE A 895 21.95 -28.89 -12.49
C PHE A 895 23.23 -28.11 -12.77
N ARG A 896 23.77 -27.38 -11.78
CA ARG A 896 25.08 -26.71 -11.88
C ARG A 896 26.24 -27.65 -12.25
N LYS A 897 26.14 -28.94 -11.91
CA LYS A 897 27.16 -29.96 -12.20
C LYS A 897 26.93 -30.66 -13.54
N HIS A 898 25.89 -30.29 -14.28
CA HIS A 898 25.56 -30.89 -15.56
C HIS A 898 26.53 -30.41 -16.67
N PRO A 899 26.96 -31.28 -17.61
CA PRO A 899 27.87 -30.90 -18.69
C PRO A 899 27.39 -29.76 -19.59
N PHE A 900 26.08 -29.52 -19.67
CA PHE A 900 25.54 -28.35 -20.36
C PHE A 900 25.98 -27.03 -19.70
N MET A 901 26.10 -27.03 -18.37
CA MET A 901 26.47 -25.83 -17.63
C MET A 901 27.92 -25.41 -17.87
N SER A 902 28.81 -26.37 -18.17
CA SER A 902 30.21 -26.08 -18.48
C SER A 902 30.41 -25.35 -19.81
N GLN A 903 29.41 -25.39 -20.70
CA GLN A 903 29.38 -24.61 -21.94
C GLN A 903 28.96 -23.16 -21.68
N ILE A 904 28.00 -22.94 -20.77
CA ILE A 904 27.48 -21.61 -20.41
C ILE A 904 28.47 -20.84 -19.52
N ASP A 905 29.08 -21.52 -18.54
CA ASP A 905 29.98 -20.89 -17.58
C ASP A 905 31.43 -20.69 -18.10
N GLY A 906 31.69 -21.10 -19.34
CA GLY A 906 32.97 -20.97 -20.02
C GLY A 906 34.08 -21.89 -19.50
N THR A 907 33.74 -22.93 -18.72
CA THR A 907 34.75 -23.90 -18.22
C THR A 907 35.12 -24.98 -19.24
N SER A 908 34.34 -25.14 -20.33
CA SER A 908 34.60 -26.09 -21.42
C SER A 908 35.95 -25.87 -22.13
N ASP A 909 36.39 -24.62 -22.31
CA ASP A 909 37.66 -24.29 -22.98
C ASP A 909 38.92 -24.64 -22.15
N SER A 910 38.77 -24.94 -20.85
CA SER A 910 39.89 -25.23 -19.95
C SER A 910 40.29 -26.71 -19.88
N VAL A 911 39.46 -27.60 -20.42
CA VAL A 911 39.68 -29.07 -20.32
C VAL A 911 40.69 -29.56 -21.36
N ASP A 912 40.82 -28.88 -22.51
CA ASP A 912 41.75 -29.29 -23.56
C ASP A 912 43.20 -28.80 -23.35
N SER A 913 43.44 -27.79 -22.49
CA SER A 913 44.77 -27.20 -22.29
C SER A 913 45.57 -27.71 -21.08
N LEU A 914 44.99 -28.59 -20.23
CA LEU A 914 45.64 -29.03 -18.99
C LEU A 914 45.74 -30.56 -18.87
N ARG A 915 46.35 -31.21 -19.87
CA ARG A 915 46.86 -32.59 -19.77
C ARG A 915 48.18 -32.74 -18.99
N GLY A 916 48.53 -31.77 -18.14
CA GLY A 916 49.79 -31.75 -17.37
C GLY A 916 49.59 -31.65 -15.87
N ASN A 917 49.68 -32.79 -15.17
CA ASN A 917 50.05 -32.97 -13.76
C ASN A 917 49.80 -31.78 -12.80
N ARG A 918 48.54 -31.50 -12.45
CA ARG A 918 48.18 -31.03 -11.10
C ARG A 918 46.87 -31.69 -10.68
N VAL A 919 46.94 -32.62 -9.73
CA VAL A 919 45.80 -33.17 -9.01
C VAL A 919 45.09 -31.99 -8.36
N SER A 920 43.99 -31.54 -8.97
CA SER A 920 43.46 -30.22 -8.71
C SER A 920 42.51 -30.21 -7.51
N THR A 921 42.89 -29.41 -6.52
CA THR A 921 42.06 -28.80 -5.47
C THR A 921 40.84 -27.99 -5.98
N LEU A 922 40.53 -28.04 -7.29
CA LEU A 922 39.30 -27.48 -7.89
C LEU A 922 38.03 -28.08 -7.28
N GLY A 923 38.01 -29.37 -6.94
CA GLY A 923 36.84 -30.03 -6.37
C GLY A 923 36.37 -29.48 -5.01
N ALA A 924 37.25 -28.84 -4.24
CA ALA A 924 36.90 -28.19 -2.98
C ALA A 924 36.25 -26.81 -3.18
N ILE A 925 36.63 -26.10 -4.25
CA ILE A 925 36.01 -24.82 -4.66
C ILE A 925 34.65 -25.10 -5.30
N ASP A 926 34.56 -26.14 -6.14
CA ASP A 926 33.30 -26.57 -6.75
C ASP A 926 32.26 -27.01 -5.71
N ALA A 927 32.68 -27.34 -4.49
CA ALA A 927 31.82 -27.62 -3.35
C ALA A 927 31.49 -26.36 -2.52
N GLU A 928 32.47 -25.51 -2.18
CA GLU A 928 32.25 -24.24 -1.42
C GLU A 928 31.43 -23.19 -2.21
N ILE A 929 31.68 -23.03 -3.52
CA ILE A 929 30.94 -22.11 -4.40
C ILE A 929 29.56 -22.69 -4.77
N ALA A 930 29.36 -24.00 -4.65
CA ALA A 930 28.06 -24.62 -4.90
C ALA A 930 27.08 -24.49 -3.71
N SER A 931 27.52 -23.94 -2.57
CA SER A 931 26.75 -23.94 -1.32
C SER A 931 26.51 -22.61 -0.64
N SER A 932 27.34 -21.60 -0.89
CA SER A 932 27.03 -20.20 -0.58
C SER A 932 25.86 -19.70 -1.40
#